data_AF-A0A9P5HLK3-F1
#
_entry.id   AF-A0A9P5HLK3-F1
#
_cell.length_a   1.000
_cell.length_b   1.000
_cell.length_c   1.000
_cell.angle_alpha   90.00
_cell.angle_beta   90.00
_cell.angle_gamma   90.00
#
_symmetry.space_group_name_H-M   'P 1'
#
loop_
_entity.id
_entity.type
_entity.pdbx_description
1 polymer ?
#
loop_
_entity_poly.entity_id
_entity_poly.type
_entity_poly.pdbx_seq_one_letter_code
_entity_poly.pdbx_strand_id
1 'polypeptide(L)'
;MAPQWQGVRLEQVNTTEASEGVPDVDIIAVHGLDTKSPDTWIWQDRDKPNTNWLADSHMLPAQVQRTRIFTCDWPADLIQDSHSITWRIEELAVCLLAGIQTMRLTSAKNGLEHPPILFIASCLGGLILMKALLIADNVQSDYISLRKATRGIVFLATPFRGTAFQDIANWSLPVLKTWTWLRNKAVTQLVDNVKGSTFDLEELVRMFSQLCQDKDYPCEAFTFYETGGTTLHRRLVDRSSATLDIVTNPLPLKRPHVTMNKFWGLEDPDFKLVVGKVQALLKIIREKRPLEQPDAWIRKNHYTADNLKIERLSGKRLPMDQCYINLAIIEQPGNRADHSRTTQSSPFSLLARQRVLAPNEAIQVQLATIFSQRQGPDARPIHPRRILIRGRAGVGKTTLCKKIVYEFTHGTQTELHSTWTGLFDRLLWLPLRNLKGRSAESYNHENLFYDEYFFAHGIDDGHRLAKELWQAVRDTNSQKTLFLLDGLDEVFQYLSGNGAMTSFLKLLLNEPNVIITSRPNASLPLGLQTPDVELETIGFYPDQVKAYINADPSMKPRSDEVLSFIQKHWLIQGLVRIPIQLDALCYTWEDFDTKTMPNTMTGIYEAITQKLWKKDAMRLGMPGSYAQSAHPTEIQGFVKNEIALIENLAFNGLRSDIIDFTSELRAKLVNMIPLPILTRDEMMSLDERLARLSFLRTTDSLSNAEDRNYHFIHLTFQEYFAARYFVRQWQDAKPLEHLFSNRENMDDDIVTDPKVFLQKHKYTARYDILWRFAAGLFDAVGQANEFIDIIEEEPLDILGPTHQRLT
;
A
#
# COMPACT_ATOMS: atom_id res chain seq x y z
N MET A 1 22.83 56.94 14.68
CA MET A 1 22.96 55.62 15.32
C MET A 1 21.72 54.82 14.95
N ALA A 2 21.87 53.72 14.22
CA ALA A 2 20.74 52.81 13.97
C ALA A 2 20.34 52.14 15.31
N PRO A 3 19.04 51.91 15.57
CA PRO A 3 18.60 51.26 16.80
C PRO A 3 19.23 49.87 16.91
N GLN A 4 19.85 49.58 18.06
CA GLN A 4 20.48 48.30 18.36
C GLN A 4 19.36 47.26 18.50
N TRP A 5 19.30 46.33 17.56
CA TRP A 5 18.25 45.31 17.47
C TRP A 5 18.47 44.25 18.55
N GLN A 6 17.43 43.93 19.34
CA GLN A 6 17.54 43.08 20.55
C GLN A 6 16.87 41.70 20.42
N GLY A 7 16.56 41.23 19.19
CA GLY A 7 15.85 39.97 18.94
C GLY A 7 16.72 38.79 18.46
N VAL A 8 16.07 37.69 18.06
CA VAL A 8 16.70 36.53 17.39
C VAL A 8 16.46 36.59 15.89
N ARG A 9 17.52 36.61 15.07
CA ARG A 9 17.45 36.72 13.60
C ARG A 9 17.90 35.42 12.95
N LEU A 10 17.07 34.86 12.06
CA LEU A 10 17.48 33.76 11.19
C LEU A 10 17.64 34.26 9.77
N GLU A 11 18.77 33.92 9.15
CA GLU A 11 19.08 34.28 7.77
C GLU A 11 19.54 33.04 7.01
N GLN A 12 18.90 32.76 5.86
CA GLN A 12 19.34 31.67 4.99
C GLN A 12 20.59 32.11 4.24
N VAL A 13 21.65 31.31 4.30
CA VAL A 13 22.96 31.68 3.77
C VAL A 13 23.36 30.90 2.51
N ASN A 14 22.68 29.81 2.18
CA ASN A 14 22.92 29.03 0.97
C ASN A 14 21.85 29.27 -0.11
N THR A 15 22.25 29.25 -1.37
CA THR A 15 21.35 29.21 -2.53
C THR A 15 20.96 27.77 -2.84
N THR A 16 19.67 27.46 -2.84
CA THR A 16 19.14 26.16 -3.29
C THR A 16 18.89 26.23 -4.80
N GLU A 17 19.69 25.53 -5.61
CA GLU A 17 19.46 25.44 -7.05
C GLU A 17 18.20 24.62 -7.37
N ALA A 18 17.44 25.01 -8.39
CA ALA A 18 16.23 24.31 -8.80
C ALA A 18 16.48 22.86 -9.26
N SER A 19 17.73 22.52 -9.61
CA SER A 19 18.21 21.20 -10.02
C SER A 19 18.28 20.19 -8.88
N GLU A 20 18.41 20.64 -7.62
CA GLU A 20 18.59 19.75 -6.46
C GLU A 20 17.26 19.19 -5.91
N GLY A 21 16.12 19.72 -6.35
CA GLY A 21 14.79 19.35 -5.85
C GLY A 21 14.40 20.08 -4.55
N VAL A 22 13.23 19.76 -4.00
CA VAL A 22 12.70 20.45 -2.80
C VAL A 22 13.59 20.14 -1.57
N PRO A 23 14.04 21.16 -0.81
CA PRO A 23 14.83 20.96 0.40
C PRO A 23 14.10 20.10 1.43
N ASP A 24 14.80 19.12 2.00
CA ASP A 24 14.22 18.12 2.89
C ASP A 24 14.73 18.17 4.34
N VAL A 25 15.73 19.01 4.64
CA VAL A 25 16.25 19.27 6.00
C VAL A 25 16.64 20.74 6.16
N ASP A 26 16.34 21.32 7.33
CA ASP A 26 16.85 22.63 7.74
C ASP A 26 18.08 22.47 8.65
N ILE A 27 19.20 23.07 8.26
CA ILE A 27 20.38 23.21 9.11
C ILE A 27 20.36 24.59 9.75
N ILE A 28 20.39 24.66 11.09
CA ILE A 28 20.38 25.93 11.82
C ILE A 28 21.67 26.05 12.65
N ALA A 29 22.50 27.03 12.31
CA ALA A 29 23.77 27.30 12.95
C ALA A 29 23.62 28.39 14.03
N VAL A 30 23.85 28.03 15.30
CA VAL A 30 23.72 28.92 16.47
C VAL A 30 25.11 29.26 17.00
N HIS A 31 25.45 30.55 17.05
CA HIS A 31 26.78 31.02 17.44
C HIS A 31 26.96 31.14 18.97
N GLY A 32 28.21 31.40 19.39
CA GLY A 32 28.60 31.58 20.79
C GLY A 32 28.55 33.03 21.29
N LEU A 33 28.86 33.23 22.58
CA LEU A 33 28.93 34.54 23.22
C LEU A 33 29.96 35.46 22.53
N ASP A 34 29.67 36.76 22.48
CA ASP A 34 30.51 37.83 21.91
C ASP A 34 30.84 37.66 20.42
N THR A 35 29.96 36.97 19.69
CA THR A 35 30.09 36.79 18.25
C THR A 35 28.74 37.02 17.56
N LYS A 36 28.76 37.21 16.24
CA LYS A 36 27.56 37.36 15.40
C LYS A 36 27.84 36.84 13.99
N SER A 37 26.79 36.52 13.25
CA SER A 37 26.90 36.16 11.84
C SER A 37 27.09 37.42 10.97
N PRO A 38 27.81 37.33 9.84
CA PRO A 38 28.50 36.14 9.34
C PRO A 38 29.88 35.90 9.97
N ASP A 39 30.45 36.88 10.69
CA ASP A 39 31.86 36.90 11.15
C ASP A 39 32.28 35.67 11.98
N THR A 40 31.35 35.12 12.77
CA THR A 40 31.59 33.94 13.61
C THR A 40 31.91 32.68 12.79
N TRP A 41 31.41 32.59 11.54
CA TRP A 41 31.59 31.43 10.66
C TRP A 41 32.66 31.64 9.58
N ILE A 42 33.29 32.81 9.55
CA ILE A 42 34.30 33.18 8.55
C ILE A 42 35.71 32.84 9.04
N TRP A 43 36.43 32.07 8.24
CA TRP A 43 37.89 32.00 8.33
C TRP A 43 38.49 33.24 7.67
N GLN A 44 39.37 33.94 8.40
CA GLN A 44 40.12 35.07 7.90
C GLN A 44 41.57 34.68 7.72
N ASP A 45 42.08 34.87 6.52
CA ASP A 45 43.48 34.67 6.16
C ASP A 45 44.05 35.99 5.65
N ARG A 46 45.33 36.28 5.91
CA ARG A 46 45.95 37.52 5.44
C ARG A 46 46.23 37.48 3.95
N ASP A 47 46.44 36.29 3.39
CA ASP A 47 46.93 36.07 2.05
C ASP A 47 45.87 35.40 1.14
N LYS A 48 44.70 35.05 1.67
CA LYS A 48 43.59 34.41 0.94
C LYS A 48 42.25 35.10 1.22
N PRO A 49 41.27 35.00 0.30
CA PRO A 49 39.93 35.51 0.55
C PRO A 49 39.30 34.84 1.77
N ASN A 50 38.51 35.61 2.51
CA ASN A 50 37.73 35.12 3.63
C ASN A 50 36.76 34.02 3.18
N THR A 51 36.64 32.96 3.98
CA THR A 51 35.82 31.79 3.64
C THR A 51 34.71 31.59 4.68
N ASN A 52 33.44 31.70 4.26
CA ASN A 52 32.29 31.32 5.08
C ASN A 52 31.84 29.91 4.69
N TRP A 53 32.24 28.90 5.45
CA TRP A 53 31.99 27.51 5.10
C TRP A 53 30.50 27.10 5.09
N LEU A 54 29.61 27.88 5.72
CA LEU A 54 28.16 27.66 5.69
C LEU A 54 27.50 28.23 4.43
N ALA A 55 28.12 29.24 3.80
CA ALA A 55 27.54 29.99 2.68
C ALA A 55 28.26 29.73 1.34
N ASP A 56 29.55 29.41 1.37
CA ASP A 56 30.37 29.13 0.19
C ASP A 56 29.83 27.89 -0.54
N SER A 57 29.46 28.07 -1.82
CA SER A 57 28.83 27.03 -2.64
C SER A 57 29.69 25.78 -2.79
N HIS A 58 31.00 25.87 -2.61
CA HIS A 58 31.93 24.74 -2.71
C HIS A 58 32.22 24.07 -1.36
N MET A 59 31.73 24.61 -0.24
CA MET A 59 31.95 24.04 1.10
C MET A 59 30.74 23.23 1.59
N LEU A 60 30.15 23.58 2.75
CA LEU A 60 29.05 22.80 3.31
C LEU A 60 27.88 22.64 2.32
N PRO A 61 27.37 23.69 1.64
CA PRO A 61 26.33 23.57 0.63
C PRO A 61 26.55 22.42 -0.38
N ALA A 62 27.74 22.30 -0.99
CA ALA A 62 28.06 21.23 -1.92
C ALA A 62 28.07 19.83 -1.30
N GLN A 63 28.24 19.73 0.03
CA GLN A 63 28.35 18.45 0.74
C GLN A 63 27.02 17.95 1.30
N VAL A 64 25.97 18.78 1.34
CA VAL A 64 24.71 18.50 2.06
C VAL A 64 23.44 18.72 1.24
N GLN A 65 23.49 18.55 -0.09
CA GLN A 65 22.38 18.59 -1.07
C GLN A 65 20.95 18.58 -0.49
N ARG A 66 20.02 19.37 -1.05
CA ARG A 66 18.62 19.46 -0.59
C ARG A 66 18.46 19.98 0.84
N THR A 67 19.32 20.88 1.27
CA THR A 67 19.23 21.52 2.60
C THR A 67 19.06 23.02 2.49
N ARG A 68 18.37 23.61 3.47
CA ARG A 68 18.44 25.04 3.74
C ARG A 68 19.34 25.27 4.93
N ILE A 69 20.29 26.18 4.81
CA ILE A 69 21.27 26.48 5.86
C ILE A 69 20.98 27.88 6.37
N PHE A 70 20.67 27.98 7.64
CA PHE A 70 20.35 29.21 8.33
C PHE A 70 21.42 29.52 9.38
N THR A 71 21.85 30.78 9.46
CA THR A 71 22.54 31.29 10.64
C THR A 71 21.53 31.92 11.58
N CYS A 72 21.66 31.65 12.88
CA CYS A 72 20.78 32.14 13.92
C CYS A 72 21.56 33.05 14.88
N ASP A 73 21.29 34.35 14.78
CA ASP A 73 21.86 35.36 15.66
C ASP A 73 20.94 35.60 16.86
N TRP A 74 21.54 35.69 18.05
CA TRP A 74 20.85 35.96 19.31
C TRP A 74 21.59 37.04 20.12
N PRO A 75 20.96 37.67 21.13
CA PRO A 75 21.57 38.74 21.95
C PRO A 75 22.81 38.27 22.75
N ALA A 76 23.97 38.25 22.10
CA ALA A 76 25.19 37.59 22.61
C ALA A 76 26.30 38.55 23.03
N ASP A 77 26.09 39.86 23.02
CA ASP A 77 27.11 40.85 23.38
C ASP A 77 27.64 40.61 24.80
N LEU A 78 28.97 40.47 24.96
CA LEU A 78 29.62 40.27 26.27
C LEU A 78 29.51 41.52 27.16
N ILE A 79 29.62 42.69 26.54
CA ILE A 79 29.59 43.99 27.20
C ILE A 79 28.28 44.68 26.82
N GLN A 80 27.42 44.88 27.81
CA GLN A 80 26.09 45.48 27.66
C GLN A 80 26.03 46.83 28.38
N ASP A 81 25.08 47.69 28.01
CA ASP A 81 24.88 48.95 28.72
C ASP A 81 24.36 48.68 30.13
N SER A 82 24.81 49.42 31.15
CA SER A 82 24.45 49.15 32.55
C SER A 82 22.93 49.26 32.85
N HIS A 83 22.16 49.85 31.92
CA HIS A 83 20.70 49.98 32.00
C HIS A 83 19.94 48.95 31.15
N SER A 84 20.64 48.07 30.41
CA SER A 84 19.97 47.04 29.61
C SER A 84 19.48 45.88 30.47
N ILE A 85 18.39 45.24 30.03
CA ILE A 85 17.85 44.03 30.65
C ILE A 85 18.96 42.97 30.68
N THR A 86 19.20 42.40 31.87
CA THR A 86 20.13 41.29 32.02
C THR A 86 19.43 40.01 31.60
N TRP A 87 19.79 39.49 30.42
CA TRP A 87 19.19 38.29 29.86
C TRP A 87 19.66 37.02 30.57
N ARG A 88 18.72 36.18 31.00
CA ARG A 88 18.99 34.82 31.50
C ARG A 88 18.98 33.79 30.36
N ILE A 89 19.58 32.62 30.59
CA ILE A 89 19.60 31.53 29.60
C ILE A 89 18.16 31.11 29.22
N GLU A 90 17.25 31.08 30.19
CA GLU A 90 15.82 30.78 30.01
C GLU A 90 15.16 31.75 29.02
N GLU A 91 15.40 33.05 29.17
CA GLU A 91 14.79 34.09 28.35
C GLU A 91 15.33 34.03 26.91
N LEU A 92 16.65 33.84 26.78
CA LEU A 92 17.30 33.66 25.48
C LEU A 92 16.82 32.39 24.78
N ALA A 93 16.57 31.32 25.53
CA ALA A 93 16.03 30.08 25.01
C ALA A 93 14.61 30.27 24.44
N VAL A 94 13.75 31.03 25.14
CA VAL A 94 12.41 31.38 24.63
C VAL A 94 12.51 32.25 23.38
N CYS A 95 13.39 33.25 23.35
CA CYS A 95 13.63 34.07 22.17
C CYS A 95 14.12 33.24 20.98
N LEU A 96 15.01 32.26 21.22
CA LEU A 96 15.51 31.34 20.21
C LEU A 96 14.36 30.51 19.59
N LEU A 97 13.50 29.93 20.44
CA LEU A 97 12.32 29.19 19.99
C LEU A 97 11.37 30.06 19.17
N ALA A 98 11.06 31.27 19.65
CA ALA A 98 10.18 32.22 18.96
C ALA A 98 10.74 32.63 17.59
N GLY A 99 12.05 32.86 17.47
CA GLY A 99 12.70 33.18 16.21
C GLY A 99 12.60 32.04 15.20
N ILE A 100 12.94 30.81 15.62
CA ILE A 100 12.89 29.63 14.75
C ILE A 100 11.45 29.33 14.32
N GLN A 101 10.48 29.38 15.25
CA GLN A 101 9.06 29.17 14.95
C GLN A 101 8.57 30.17 13.90
N THR A 102 8.96 31.45 14.03
CA THR A 102 8.60 32.51 13.07
C THR A 102 9.15 32.22 11.67
N MET A 103 10.40 31.79 11.57
CA MET A 103 11.02 31.39 10.29
C MET A 103 10.25 30.22 9.63
N ARG A 104 9.87 29.21 10.43
CA ARG A 104 9.14 28.05 9.93
C ARG A 104 7.73 28.40 9.46
N LEU A 105 7.00 29.23 10.21
CA LEU A 105 5.67 29.72 9.81
C LEU A 105 5.74 30.54 8.51
N THR A 106 6.79 31.34 8.34
CA THR A 106 7.01 32.11 7.11
C THR A 106 7.29 31.19 5.92
N SER A 107 8.06 30.13 6.11
CA SER A 107 8.31 29.11 5.08
C SER A 107 7.04 28.37 4.66
N ALA A 108 6.17 28.02 5.62
CA ALA A 108 4.90 27.33 5.33
C ALA A 108 3.93 28.18 4.52
N LYS A 109 3.88 29.50 4.76
CA LYS A 109 3.08 30.43 3.93
C LYS A 109 3.52 30.45 2.46
N ASN A 110 4.78 30.09 2.19
CA ASN A 110 5.35 30.00 0.85
C ASN A 110 5.22 28.59 0.24
N GLY A 111 4.42 27.70 0.83
CA GLY A 111 4.13 26.36 0.29
C GLY A 111 5.23 25.32 0.54
N LEU A 112 6.20 25.61 1.41
CA LEU A 112 7.25 24.66 1.79
C LEU A 112 6.82 23.86 3.03
N GLU A 113 7.04 22.54 3.01
CA GLU A 113 6.82 21.67 4.18
C GLU A 113 7.73 22.07 5.36
N HIS A 114 7.46 21.51 6.54
CA HIS A 114 8.26 21.70 7.75
C HIS A 114 9.30 20.58 7.88
N PRO A 115 10.49 20.69 7.26
CA PRO A 115 11.47 19.62 7.30
C PRO A 115 12.03 19.42 8.72
N PRO A 116 12.63 18.23 8.98
CA PRO A 116 13.45 18.01 10.16
C PRO A 116 14.57 19.05 10.30
N ILE A 117 15.01 19.28 11.53
CA ILE A 117 16.02 20.27 11.89
C ILE A 117 17.29 19.55 12.37
N LEU A 118 18.42 19.98 11.82
CA LEU A 118 19.77 19.67 12.28
C LEU A 118 20.42 20.95 12.81
N PHE A 119 20.79 20.99 14.08
CA PHE A 119 21.51 22.14 14.63
C PHE A 119 23.02 22.00 14.53
N ILE A 120 23.70 23.12 14.35
CA ILE A 120 25.14 23.28 14.57
C ILE A 120 25.30 24.38 15.62
N ALA A 121 25.64 24.03 16.85
CA ALA A 121 25.71 24.98 17.95
C ALA A 121 27.16 25.13 18.46
N SER A 122 27.59 26.37 18.68
CA SER A 122 28.94 26.67 19.18
C SER A 122 28.90 27.31 20.56
N CYS A 123 29.85 26.91 21.44
CA CYS A 123 30.07 27.54 22.74
C CYS A 123 28.75 27.68 23.56
N LEU A 124 28.49 28.83 24.16
CA LEU A 124 27.31 29.14 24.98
C LEU A 124 25.97 28.98 24.22
N GLY A 125 25.98 29.17 22.88
CA GLY A 125 24.79 28.94 22.06
C GLY A 125 24.27 27.51 22.15
N GLY A 126 25.16 26.53 22.41
CA GLY A 126 24.76 25.15 22.66
C GLY A 126 23.97 24.97 23.95
N LEU A 127 24.32 25.68 25.03
CA LEU A 127 23.57 25.62 26.30
C LEU A 127 22.19 26.28 26.17
N ILE A 128 22.12 27.41 25.46
CA ILE A 128 20.85 28.08 25.16
C ILE A 128 19.94 27.17 24.33
N LEU A 129 20.50 26.50 23.31
CA LEU A 129 19.76 25.52 22.50
C LEU A 129 19.26 24.33 23.33
N MET A 130 20.08 23.76 24.21
CA MET A 130 19.64 22.68 25.10
C MET A 130 18.47 23.12 25.98
N LYS A 131 18.57 24.31 26.59
CA LYS A 131 17.49 24.86 27.42
C LYS A 131 16.22 25.12 26.59
N ALA A 132 16.36 25.64 25.38
CA ALA A 132 15.26 25.85 24.44
C ALA A 132 14.54 24.54 24.12
N LEU A 133 15.27 23.48 23.80
CA LEU A 133 14.68 22.18 23.49
C LEU A 133 13.95 21.57 24.69
N LEU A 134 14.47 21.74 25.92
CA LEU A 134 13.76 21.30 27.14
C LEU A 134 12.48 22.09 27.40
N ILE A 135 12.47 23.40 27.16
CA ILE A 135 11.25 24.22 27.25
C ILE A 135 10.22 23.77 26.19
N ALA A 136 10.69 23.42 24.99
CA ALA A 136 9.85 22.95 23.90
C ALA A 136 9.29 21.52 24.12
N ASP A 137 9.94 20.69 24.94
CA ASP A 137 9.56 19.30 25.19
C ASP A 137 8.31 19.13 26.07
N ASN A 138 7.85 20.20 26.71
CA ASN A 138 6.58 20.17 27.42
C ASN A 138 5.40 20.01 26.42
N VAL A 139 4.53 19.02 26.65
CA VAL A 139 3.37 18.70 25.79
C VAL A 139 2.42 19.89 25.62
N GLN A 140 2.36 20.79 26.60
CA GLN A 140 1.55 22.02 26.55
C GLN A 140 2.30 23.21 25.92
N SER A 141 3.54 23.03 25.48
CA SER A 141 4.36 24.08 24.87
C SER A 141 3.92 24.36 23.44
N ASP A 142 3.77 25.64 23.11
CA ASP A 142 3.55 26.10 21.72
C ASP A 142 4.70 25.68 20.78
N TYR A 143 5.85 25.30 21.33
CA TYR A 143 7.06 24.94 20.60
C TYR A 143 7.28 23.43 20.47
N ILE A 144 6.34 22.58 20.89
CA ILE A 144 6.48 21.12 20.82
C ILE A 144 6.76 20.61 19.39
N SER A 145 6.24 21.30 18.38
CA SER A 145 6.49 20.99 16.96
C SER A 145 7.96 21.20 16.56
N LEU A 146 8.66 22.16 17.17
CA LEU A 146 10.10 22.39 16.95
C LEU A 146 10.92 21.29 17.60
N ARG A 147 10.57 20.89 18.83
CA ARG A 147 11.19 19.77 19.51
C ARG A 147 11.10 18.47 18.71
N LYS A 148 9.90 18.14 18.20
CA LYS A 148 9.67 16.94 17.37
C LYS A 148 10.39 16.99 16.02
N ALA A 149 10.58 18.18 15.47
CA ALA A 149 11.32 18.38 14.24
C ALA A 149 12.84 18.28 14.43
N THR A 150 13.35 18.51 15.63
CA THR A 150 14.78 18.46 15.92
C THR A 150 15.25 17.00 16.00
N ARG A 151 16.11 16.59 15.08
CA ARG A 151 16.57 15.20 14.94
C ARG A 151 18.08 15.02 15.10
N GLY A 152 18.85 16.10 14.94
CA GLY A 152 20.29 16.03 15.13
C GLY A 152 20.88 17.34 15.65
N ILE A 153 21.98 17.25 16.40
CA ILE A 153 22.75 18.39 16.87
C ILE A 153 24.25 18.10 16.78
N VAL A 154 25.01 19.04 16.23
CA VAL A 154 26.48 19.07 16.27
C VAL A 154 26.91 20.21 17.20
N PHE A 155 27.60 19.87 18.28
CA PHE A 155 28.15 20.85 19.22
C PHE A 155 29.64 21.09 18.96
N LEU A 156 30.02 22.37 18.88
CA LEU A 156 31.39 22.84 18.70
C LEU A 156 31.86 23.53 19.98
N ALA A 157 32.61 22.80 20.82
CA ALA A 157 33.17 23.28 22.09
C ALA A 157 32.13 23.90 23.05
N THR A 158 30.92 23.34 23.13
CA THR A 158 29.91 23.78 24.11
C THR A 158 30.34 23.38 25.53
N PRO A 159 30.36 24.31 26.50
CA PRO A 159 30.87 24.04 27.84
C PRO A 159 29.80 23.40 28.75
N PHE A 160 29.46 22.13 28.50
CA PHE A 160 28.40 21.42 29.23
C PHE A 160 28.61 21.34 30.74
N ARG A 161 29.87 21.35 31.19
CA ARG A 161 30.23 21.31 32.62
C ARG A 161 31.01 22.55 33.07
N GLY A 162 30.75 23.68 32.42
CA GLY A 162 31.40 24.95 32.69
C GLY A 162 32.80 25.05 32.06
N THR A 163 33.44 26.19 32.19
CA THR A 163 34.71 26.51 31.52
C THR A 163 35.83 26.60 32.55
N ALA A 164 37.09 26.57 32.09
CA ALA A 164 38.24 26.87 32.93
C ALA A 164 38.35 28.39 33.26
N PHE A 165 37.27 29.18 33.11
CA PHE A 165 37.25 30.62 33.37
C PHE A 165 37.59 31.01 34.82
N GLN A 166 37.49 30.08 35.78
CA GLN A 166 37.93 30.31 37.17
C GLN A 166 39.38 30.83 37.24
N ASP A 167 40.26 30.41 36.32
CA ASP A 167 41.67 30.81 36.32
C ASP A 167 41.97 32.04 35.44
N ILE A 168 41.14 32.33 34.42
CA ILE A 168 41.32 33.51 33.53
C ILE A 168 40.74 34.78 34.18
N ALA A 169 39.76 34.62 35.07
CA ALA A 169 39.21 35.68 35.92
C ALA A 169 40.31 36.47 36.68
N ASN A 170 41.45 35.84 36.99
CA ASN A 170 42.54 36.48 37.71
C ASN A 170 43.44 37.40 36.86
N TRP A 171 43.33 37.42 35.52
CA TRP A 171 44.13 38.32 34.67
C TRP A 171 43.29 39.36 33.90
N SER A 172 42.06 39.04 33.48
CA SER A 172 41.25 39.95 32.64
C SER A 172 40.10 40.68 33.34
N LEU A 173 39.63 40.22 34.51
CA LEU A 173 38.57 40.93 35.25
C LEU A 173 38.98 42.33 35.75
N PRO A 174 40.22 42.59 36.19
CA PRO A 174 40.60 43.94 36.60
C PRO A 174 40.57 44.91 35.40
N VAL A 175 41.09 44.51 34.24
CA VAL A 175 41.13 45.35 33.03
C VAL A 175 39.73 45.57 32.44
N LEU A 176 38.92 44.51 32.30
CA LEU A 176 37.54 44.63 31.81
C LEU A 176 36.67 45.44 32.77
N LYS A 177 36.76 45.22 34.09
CA LYS A 177 36.01 46.01 35.09
C LYS A 177 36.42 47.48 35.11
N THR A 178 37.71 47.78 34.87
CA THR A 178 38.21 49.16 34.75
C THR A 178 37.68 49.84 33.48
N TRP A 179 37.65 49.13 32.35
CA TRP A 179 37.11 49.64 31.08
C TRP A 179 35.58 49.79 31.09
N THR A 180 34.85 48.92 31.78
CA THR A 180 33.39 48.99 31.91
C THR A 180 32.94 50.09 32.89
N TRP A 181 33.70 50.32 33.97
CA TRP A 181 33.47 51.45 34.89
C TRP A 181 33.69 52.81 34.18
N LEU A 182 34.74 52.93 33.35
CA LEU A 182 35.04 54.15 32.59
C LEU A 182 34.01 54.47 31.48
N ARG A 183 33.23 53.48 31.02
CA ARG A 183 32.29 53.62 29.89
C ARG A 183 30.82 53.38 30.27
N ASN A 184 30.52 53.24 31.56
CA ASN A 184 29.18 52.96 32.08
C ASN A 184 28.53 51.71 31.43
N LYS A 185 29.30 50.62 31.32
CA LYS A 185 28.87 49.32 30.78
C LYS A 185 29.02 48.23 31.84
N ALA A 186 28.44 47.04 31.60
CA ALA A 186 28.56 45.87 32.47
C ALA A 186 28.85 44.60 31.65
N VAL A 187 29.52 43.62 32.28
CA VAL A 187 29.69 42.28 31.69
C VAL A 187 28.42 41.48 31.93
N THR A 188 27.95 40.75 30.91
CA THR A 188 26.75 39.92 31.01
C THR A 188 26.86 38.84 32.10
N GLN A 189 25.76 38.59 32.82
CA GLN A 189 25.67 37.51 33.82
C GLN A 189 25.74 36.11 33.18
N LEU A 190 25.61 36.00 31.86
CA LEU A 190 25.75 34.72 31.14
C LEU A 190 27.13 34.05 31.35
N VAL A 191 28.18 34.85 31.59
CA VAL A 191 29.52 34.33 31.89
C VAL A 191 29.53 33.63 33.24
N ASP A 192 28.78 34.14 34.23
CA ASP A 192 28.72 33.56 35.57
C ASP A 192 28.14 32.14 35.57
N ASN A 193 27.16 31.89 34.70
CA ASN A 193 26.51 30.58 34.54
C ASN A 193 27.44 29.47 34.05
N VAL A 194 28.59 29.82 33.46
CA VAL A 194 29.56 28.85 32.91
C VAL A 194 30.93 28.89 33.58
N LYS A 195 31.06 29.57 34.74
CA LYS A 195 32.34 29.67 35.47
C LYS A 195 32.81 28.36 36.11
N GLY A 196 31.98 27.34 36.22
CA GLY A 196 32.34 26.02 36.73
C GLY A 196 31.20 25.02 36.54
N SER A 197 31.42 23.75 36.91
CA SER A 197 30.32 22.76 36.94
C SER A 197 29.37 23.15 38.06
N THR A 198 28.20 23.67 37.71
CA THR A 198 27.12 23.99 38.64
C THR A 198 26.08 22.88 38.61
N PHE A 199 25.30 22.75 39.69
CA PHE A 199 24.16 21.83 39.75
C PHE A 199 23.21 22.05 38.55
N ASP A 200 22.94 23.31 38.20
CA ASP A 200 22.06 23.67 37.10
C ASP A 200 22.57 23.19 35.72
N LEU A 201 23.89 23.22 35.49
CA LEU A 201 24.49 22.71 34.25
C LEU A 201 24.44 21.18 34.19
N GLU A 202 24.75 20.51 35.30
CA GLU A 202 24.66 19.05 35.39
C GLU A 202 23.22 18.56 35.22
N GLU A 203 22.25 19.27 35.80
CA GLU A 203 20.83 18.99 35.61
C GLU A 203 20.39 19.24 34.16
N LEU A 204 20.82 20.36 33.55
CA LEU A 204 20.56 20.65 32.14
C LEU A 204 21.07 19.53 31.22
N VAL A 205 22.30 19.05 31.44
CA VAL A 205 22.91 17.94 30.70
C VAL A 205 22.13 16.65 30.90
N ARG A 206 21.75 16.33 32.15
CA ARG A 206 20.97 15.13 32.48
C ARG A 206 19.62 15.13 31.78
N MET A 207 18.87 16.24 31.87
CA MET A 207 17.55 16.36 31.26
C MET A 207 17.65 16.34 29.73
N PHE A 208 18.62 17.04 29.15
CA PHE A 208 18.84 17.03 27.71
C PHE A 208 19.23 15.63 27.19
N SER A 209 20.02 14.89 27.98
CA SER A 209 20.40 13.50 27.66
C SER A 209 19.18 12.58 27.63
N GLN A 210 18.26 12.73 28.58
CA GLN A 210 16.99 12.01 28.60
C GLN A 210 16.12 12.38 27.39
N LEU A 211 16.04 13.66 27.06
CA LEU A 211 15.32 14.16 25.88
C LEU A 211 15.87 13.55 24.58
N CYS A 212 17.19 13.44 24.43
CA CYS A 212 17.80 12.83 23.25
C CYS A 212 17.49 11.34 23.09
N GLN A 213 17.26 10.64 24.22
CA GLN A 213 16.93 9.22 24.28
C GLN A 213 15.42 8.93 24.25
N ASP A 214 14.59 9.95 23.99
CA ASP A 214 13.14 9.78 23.83
C ASP A 214 12.82 8.74 22.74
N LYS A 215 11.85 7.86 23.02
CA LYS A 215 11.50 6.74 22.13
C LYS A 215 10.73 7.18 20.89
N ASP A 216 9.92 8.23 21.00
CA ASP A 216 9.04 8.71 19.94
C ASP A 216 9.77 9.71 19.02
N TYR A 217 10.63 10.55 19.60
CA TYR A 217 11.36 11.61 18.90
C TYR A 217 12.84 11.67 19.32
N PRO A 218 13.63 10.63 18.99
CA PRO A 218 15.05 10.60 19.34
C PRO A 218 15.80 11.75 18.63
N CYS A 219 16.79 12.30 19.33
CA CYS A 219 17.67 13.35 18.82
C CYS A 219 19.13 12.91 18.95
N GLU A 220 19.82 12.78 17.83
CA GLU A 220 21.20 12.34 17.79
C GLU A 220 22.15 13.52 18.01
N ALA A 221 23.12 13.39 18.92
CA ALA A 221 24.08 14.46 19.21
C ALA A 221 25.51 14.01 18.92
N PHE A 222 26.31 14.90 18.34
CA PHE A 222 27.77 14.78 18.27
C PHE A 222 28.44 15.98 18.92
N THR A 223 29.54 15.74 19.61
CA THR A 223 30.31 16.78 20.29
C THR A 223 31.75 16.81 19.80
N PHE A 224 32.24 18.02 19.57
CA PHE A 224 33.63 18.32 19.25
C PHE A 224 34.27 19.14 20.37
N TYR A 225 35.50 18.81 20.74
CA TYR A 225 36.25 19.49 21.78
C TYR A 225 37.58 20.06 21.27
N GLU A 226 38.05 21.16 21.87
CA GLU A 226 39.29 21.81 21.47
C GLU A 226 40.53 21.08 21.98
N THR A 227 41.60 21.11 21.18
CA THR A 227 42.93 20.62 21.60
C THR A 227 44.04 21.65 21.46
N GLY A 228 43.81 22.76 20.76
CA GLY A 228 44.76 23.86 20.60
C GLY A 228 44.79 24.77 21.83
N GLY A 229 46.00 25.11 22.31
CA GLY A 229 46.17 26.06 23.40
C GLY A 229 46.11 27.51 22.92
N THR A 230 45.68 28.42 23.79
CA THR A 230 45.98 29.86 23.63
C THR A 230 47.44 30.13 24.01
N THR A 231 47.96 31.34 23.79
CA THR A 231 49.34 31.78 24.07
C THR A 231 49.87 31.50 25.49
N LEU A 232 49.02 30.97 26.39
CA LEU A 232 49.36 30.54 27.75
C LEU A 232 49.18 29.03 28.03
N HIS A 233 49.25 28.16 27.02
CA HIS A 233 49.16 26.68 27.14
C HIS A 233 47.90 26.12 27.85
N ARG A 234 46.86 26.94 28.10
CA ARG A 234 45.62 26.52 28.77
C ARG A 234 44.43 26.54 27.82
N ARG A 235 43.58 25.51 27.93
CA ARG A 235 42.33 25.30 27.15
C ARG A 235 41.18 26.00 27.87
N LEU A 236 40.26 26.61 27.14
CA LEU A 236 39.12 27.33 27.71
C LEU A 236 38.00 26.36 28.13
N VAL A 237 37.79 25.33 27.30
CA VAL A 237 36.85 24.24 27.49
C VAL A 237 37.61 22.95 27.25
N ASP A 238 37.92 22.22 28.33
CA ASP A 238 38.59 20.94 28.21
C ASP A 238 37.64 19.84 27.69
N ARG A 239 38.21 18.66 27.43
CA ARG A 239 37.43 17.50 26.96
C ARG A 239 36.30 17.16 27.92
N SER A 240 36.54 17.15 29.23
CA SER A 240 35.53 16.80 30.24
C SER A 240 34.33 17.74 30.24
N SER A 241 34.54 19.02 29.89
CA SER A 241 33.46 19.98 29.76
C SER A 241 32.75 19.94 28.40
N ALA A 242 33.48 19.69 27.32
CA ALA A 242 32.92 19.68 25.96
C ALA A 242 32.27 18.35 25.54
N THR A 243 32.09 17.40 26.46
CA THR A 243 31.51 16.08 26.16
C THR A 243 30.22 15.81 26.93
N LEU A 244 29.24 15.24 26.24
CA LEU A 244 28.00 14.70 26.82
C LEU A 244 28.17 13.19 27.05
N ASP A 245 27.64 12.66 28.14
CA ASP A 245 27.77 11.24 28.49
C ASP A 245 27.08 10.32 27.48
N ILE A 246 26.03 10.81 26.81
CA ILE A 246 25.32 10.09 25.74
C ILE A 246 26.13 9.94 24.45
N VAL A 247 27.19 10.74 24.27
CA VAL A 247 28.04 10.72 23.07
C VAL A 247 29.24 9.83 23.33
N THR A 248 29.20 8.60 22.81
CA THR A 248 30.23 7.57 23.05
C THR A 248 31.59 7.89 22.43
N ASN A 249 31.62 8.65 21.33
CA ASN A 249 32.83 8.91 20.55
C ASN A 249 32.98 10.40 20.20
N PRO A 250 33.27 11.27 21.18
CA PRO A 250 33.54 12.69 20.92
C PRO A 250 34.87 12.88 20.18
N LEU A 251 34.93 13.83 19.26
CA LEU A 251 36.10 14.04 18.40
C LEU A 251 36.87 15.33 18.75
N PRO A 252 38.22 15.31 18.77
CA PRO A 252 39.03 16.51 18.94
C PRO A 252 39.12 17.31 17.65
N LEU A 253 39.15 18.65 17.75
CA LEU A 253 39.62 19.54 16.69
C LEU A 253 40.95 20.20 17.08
N LYS A 254 41.91 20.30 16.15
CA LYS A 254 43.28 20.79 16.42
C LYS A 254 43.38 22.31 16.34
N ARG A 255 42.58 22.99 17.18
CA ARG A 255 42.43 24.46 17.13
C ARG A 255 42.02 25.04 18.50
N PRO A 256 42.27 26.33 18.75
CA PRO A 256 41.82 27.03 19.94
C PRO A 256 40.31 27.36 19.87
N HIS A 257 39.70 27.54 21.04
CA HIS A 257 38.26 27.75 21.24
C HIS A 257 37.63 28.77 20.28
N VAL A 258 38.28 29.93 20.12
CA VAL A 258 37.79 31.06 19.30
C VAL A 258 37.74 30.77 17.79
N THR A 259 38.28 29.63 17.36
CA THR A 259 38.29 29.19 15.95
C THR A 259 37.58 27.85 15.73
N MET A 260 36.91 27.30 16.75
CA MET A 260 36.23 26.00 16.69
C MET A 260 35.16 25.89 15.59
N ASN A 261 34.64 27.02 15.13
CA ASN A 261 33.59 27.13 14.12
C ASN A 261 34.03 27.80 12.81
N LYS A 262 35.35 27.91 12.56
CA LYS A 262 35.93 28.62 11.40
C LYS A 262 36.85 27.71 10.60
N PHE A 263 36.58 27.48 9.31
CA PHE A 263 37.36 26.56 8.48
C PHE A 263 37.88 27.24 7.22
N TRP A 264 39.12 26.95 6.84
CA TRP A 264 39.78 27.65 5.73
C TRP A 264 39.48 27.07 4.34
N GLY A 265 38.86 25.89 4.26
CA GLY A 265 38.49 25.28 2.98
C GLY A 265 38.22 23.77 3.09
N LEU A 266 37.90 23.15 1.95
CA LEU A 266 37.59 21.72 1.83
C LEU A 266 38.70 20.80 2.33
N GLU A 267 39.96 21.25 2.21
CA GLU A 267 41.13 20.48 2.62
C GLU A 267 41.47 20.62 4.11
N ASP A 268 40.74 21.47 4.87
CA ASP A 268 40.90 21.56 6.32
C ASP A 268 40.56 20.21 6.98
N PRO A 269 41.52 19.55 7.66
CA PRO A 269 41.27 18.25 8.29
C PRO A 269 40.13 18.29 9.31
N ASP A 270 39.99 19.39 10.05
CA ASP A 270 38.94 19.53 11.05
C ASP A 270 37.57 19.82 10.38
N PHE A 271 37.56 20.51 9.23
CA PHE A 271 36.33 20.66 8.42
C PHE A 271 35.83 19.29 7.96
N LYS A 272 36.73 18.44 7.44
CA LYS A 272 36.39 17.07 7.01
C LYS A 272 35.77 16.25 8.14
N LEU A 273 36.24 16.42 9.38
CA LEU A 273 35.65 15.76 10.55
C LEU A 273 34.23 16.29 10.85
N VAL A 274 34.05 17.61 10.86
CA VAL A 274 32.75 18.24 11.15
C VAL A 274 31.73 17.90 10.06
N VAL A 275 32.08 18.09 8.79
CA VAL A 275 31.16 17.79 7.67
C VAL A 275 30.84 16.30 7.60
N GLY A 276 31.80 15.41 7.90
CA GLY A 276 31.54 13.97 7.96
C GLY A 276 30.50 13.61 9.03
N LYS A 277 30.49 14.30 10.18
CA LYS A 277 29.43 14.12 11.21
C LYS A 277 28.10 14.74 10.81
N VAL A 278 28.11 15.90 10.15
CA VAL A 278 26.90 16.49 9.57
C VAL A 278 26.27 15.54 8.54
N GLN A 279 27.07 14.99 7.61
CA GLN A 279 26.61 14.01 6.63
C GLN A 279 26.08 12.73 7.26
N ALA A 280 26.75 12.20 8.29
CA ALA A 280 26.27 11.04 9.02
C ALA A 280 24.90 11.30 9.68
N LEU A 281 24.73 12.47 10.32
CA LEU A 281 23.44 12.86 10.89
C LEU A 281 22.37 13.07 9.82
N LEU A 282 22.68 13.73 8.71
CA LEU A 282 21.73 13.88 7.60
C LEU A 282 21.30 12.53 7.03
N LYS A 283 22.23 11.58 6.88
CA LYS A 283 21.92 10.21 6.50
C LYS A 283 20.96 9.57 7.49
N ILE A 284 21.25 9.65 8.79
CA ILE A 284 20.37 9.14 9.84
C ILE A 284 18.99 9.82 9.81
N ILE A 285 18.92 11.14 9.64
CA ILE A 285 17.65 11.90 9.57
C ILE A 285 16.82 11.47 8.37
N ARG A 286 17.47 11.23 7.22
CA ARG A 286 16.83 10.77 5.99
C ARG A 286 16.38 9.31 6.09
N GLU A 287 17.21 8.42 6.60
CA GLU A 287 16.92 6.98 6.77
C GLU A 287 15.95 6.69 7.93
N LYS A 288 16.03 7.45 9.03
CA LYS A 288 15.10 7.39 10.17
C LYS A 288 13.92 8.35 9.98
N ARG A 289 13.57 8.73 8.75
CA ARG A 289 12.24 9.30 8.50
C ARG A 289 11.23 8.28 9.04
N PRO A 290 10.36 8.64 10.00
CA PRO A 290 9.38 7.70 10.58
C PRO A 290 8.47 7.04 9.54
N LEU A 291 8.43 7.59 8.33
CA LEU A 291 7.60 7.16 7.21
C LEU A 291 8.25 6.07 6.34
N GLU A 292 9.58 6.03 6.24
CA GLU A 292 10.28 5.11 5.32
C GLU A 292 10.32 3.68 5.87
N GLN A 293 10.28 3.50 7.20
CA GLN A 293 10.27 2.19 7.85
C GLN A 293 8.97 1.41 7.54
N PRO A 294 7.78 2.04 7.68
CA PRO A 294 6.52 1.71 7.05
C PRO A 294 6.56 0.86 5.80
N ASP A 295 7.03 1.59 4.80
CA ASP A 295 6.92 1.27 3.40
C ASP A 295 7.97 0.30 2.97
N ALA A 296 9.20 0.48 3.48
CA ALA A 296 10.26 -0.48 3.28
C ALA A 296 9.84 -1.85 3.84
N TRP A 297 9.17 -1.88 5.00
CA TRP A 297 8.66 -3.11 5.58
C TRP A 297 7.59 -3.76 4.69
N ILE A 298 6.56 -3.01 4.30
CA ILE A 298 5.48 -3.52 3.45
C ILE A 298 6.04 -4.02 2.10
N ARG A 299 6.91 -3.25 1.44
CA ARG A 299 7.53 -3.64 0.18
C ARG A 299 8.35 -4.93 0.32
N LYS A 300 9.14 -5.05 1.38
CA LYS A 300 10.04 -6.19 1.59
C LYS A 300 9.30 -7.47 2.01
N ASN A 301 8.28 -7.36 2.85
CA ASN A 301 7.68 -8.52 3.52
C ASN A 301 6.26 -8.84 3.04
N HIS A 302 5.48 -7.83 2.63
CA HIS A 302 4.10 -8.03 2.20
C HIS A 302 3.98 -8.11 0.66
N TYR A 303 4.74 -7.30 -0.08
CA TYR A 303 4.76 -7.31 -1.55
C TYR A 303 5.82 -8.23 -2.14
N THR A 304 5.96 -9.43 -1.55
CA THR A 304 6.90 -10.45 -2.00
C THR A 304 6.44 -11.11 -3.29
N ALA A 305 7.38 -11.73 -4.01
CA ALA A 305 7.08 -12.51 -5.21
C ALA A 305 6.06 -13.64 -4.95
N ASP A 306 6.01 -14.19 -3.73
CA ASP A 306 5.09 -15.26 -3.38
C ASP A 306 3.66 -14.77 -3.12
N ASN A 307 3.50 -13.58 -2.52
CA ASN A 307 2.17 -12.98 -2.32
C ASN A 307 1.61 -12.45 -3.65
N LEU A 308 2.48 -11.92 -4.51
CA LEU A 308 2.11 -11.39 -5.83
C LEU A 308 2.06 -12.45 -6.93
N LYS A 309 2.43 -13.72 -6.66
CA LYS A 309 2.43 -14.77 -7.69
C LYS A 309 1.03 -14.98 -8.28
N ILE A 310 1.01 -15.24 -9.58
CA ILE A 310 -0.15 -15.75 -10.31
C ILE A 310 0.14 -17.21 -10.65
N GLU A 311 -0.76 -18.10 -10.26
CA GLU A 311 -0.60 -19.54 -10.46
C GLU A 311 -1.63 -20.01 -11.49
N ARG A 312 -1.15 -20.67 -12.54
CA ARG A 312 -1.99 -21.34 -13.54
C ARG A 312 -2.70 -22.55 -12.93
N LEU A 313 -3.74 -23.06 -13.59
CA LEU A 313 -4.42 -24.30 -13.20
C LEU A 313 -3.47 -25.51 -13.20
N SER A 314 -2.41 -25.46 -14.01
CA SER A 314 -1.33 -26.44 -14.03
C SER A 314 -0.41 -26.41 -12.79
N GLY A 315 -0.52 -25.38 -11.94
CA GLY A 315 0.38 -25.12 -10.81
C GLY A 315 1.65 -24.35 -11.19
N LYS A 316 1.90 -24.12 -12.48
CA LYS A 316 3.02 -23.29 -12.95
C LYS A 316 2.78 -21.81 -12.62
N ARG A 317 3.84 -21.07 -12.30
CA ARG A 317 3.76 -19.60 -12.13
C ARG A 317 3.59 -18.93 -13.49
N LEU A 318 2.67 -17.97 -13.59
CA LEU A 318 2.53 -17.08 -14.74
C LEU A 318 3.36 -15.79 -14.47
N PRO A 319 4.34 -15.47 -15.33
CA PRO A 319 5.07 -14.21 -15.26
C PRO A 319 4.15 -12.98 -15.34
N MET A 320 4.49 -11.92 -14.62
CA MET A 320 3.62 -10.73 -14.49
C MET A 320 3.51 -9.92 -15.79
N ASP A 321 4.58 -9.91 -16.59
CA ASP A 321 4.63 -9.32 -17.94
C ASP A 321 3.67 -10.02 -18.93
N GLN A 322 3.32 -11.29 -18.66
CA GLN A 322 2.38 -12.07 -19.45
C GLN A 322 0.93 -11.97 -18.96
N CYS A 323 0.67 -11.17 -17.90
CA CYS A 323 -0.68 -10.91 -17.41
C CYS A 323 -1.31 -9.75 -18.19
N TYR A 324 -2.10 -10.05 -19.22
CA TYR A 324 -2.86 -9.04 -19.96
C TYR A 324 -4.11 -8.62 -19.19
N ILE A 325 -4.38 -7.33 -19.13
CA ILE A 325 -5.59 -6.81 -18.49
C ILE A 325 -6.08 -5.63 -19.30
N ASN A 326 -7.29 -5.76 -19.82
CA ASN A 326 -7.92 -4.74 -20.64
C ASN A 326 -8.98 -4.02 -19.82
N LEU A 327 -9.05 -2.71 -19.96
CA LEU A 327 -10.02 -1.86 -19.28
C LEU A 327 -10.79 -1.04 -20.31
N ALA A 328 -12.09 -0.86 -20.10
CA ALA A 328 -12.88 0.15 -20.80
C ALA A 328 -13.74 0.97 -19.84
N ILE A 329 -14.09 2.18 -20.25
CA ILE A 329 -15.00 3.06 -19.52
C ILE A 329 -16.43 2.52 -19.65
N ILE A 330 -17.17 2.49 -18.53
CA ILE A 330 -18.62 2.29 -18.55
C ILE A 330 -19.27 3.65 -18.85
N GLU A 331 -20.04 3.75 -19.94
CA GLU A 331 -20.66 5.01 -20.39
C GLU A 331 -21.38 5.76 -19.25
N GLN A 332 -21.05 7.05 -19.06
CA GLN A 332 -21.72 7.93 -18.09
C GLN A 332 -23.05 8.50 -18.63
N PRO A 333 -24.04 8.77 -17.76
CA PRO A 333 -25.35 9.31 -18.15
C PRO A 333 -25.24 10.80 -18.51
N GLY A 334 -24.85 11.08 -19.76
CA GLY A 334 -24.78 12.43 -20.32
C GLY A 334 -24.93 12.49 -21.84
N ASN A 335 -24.54 11.44 -22.56
CA ASN A 335 -24.80 11.29 -24.00
C ASN A 335 -26.15 10.58 -24.23
N ARG A 336 -27.25 11.32 -24.06
CA ARG A 336 -28.58 10.92 -24.56
C ARG A 336 -28.87 11.39 -25.99
N ALA A 337 -27.86 11.82 -26.74
CA ALA A 337 -28.03 12.27 -28.12
C ALA A 337 -27.24 11.38 -29.09
N ASP A 338 -27.99 10.62 -29.89
CA ASP A 338 -27.67 10.16 -31.24
C ASP A 338 -26.22 9.74 -31.55
N HIS A 339 -25.86 8.51 -31.19
CA HIS A 339 -25.04 7.68 -32.07
C HIS A 339 -25.68 6.30 -32.28
N SER A 340 -26.31 6.21 -33.46
CA SER A 340 -26.72 5.04 -34.23
C SER A 340 -26.30 3.66 -33.74
N ARG A 341 -27.32 2.83 -33.51
CA ARG A 341 -27.45 1.42 -33.93
C ARG A 341 -26.27 0.85 -34.76
N THR A 342 -25.23 0.36 -34.10
CA THR A 342 -24.32 -0.70 -34.58
C THR A 342 -23.62 -1.23 -33.34
N THR A 343 -23.96 -2.35 -32.69
CA THR A 343 -24.62 -3.60 -33.06
C THR A 343 -25.44 -4.03 -31.83
N GLN A 344 -26.76 -4.19 -31.96
CA GLN A 344 -27.58 -4.82 -30.92
C GLN A 344 -27.16 -6.29 -30.77
N SER A 345 -26.17 -6.57 -29.92
CA SER A 345 -25.97 -7.95 -29.46
C SER A 345 -27.17 -8.30 -28.58
N SER A 346 -27.93 -9.31 -28.99
CA SER A 346 -29.05 -9.85 -28.22
C SER A 346 -28.67 -10.01 -26.73
N PRO A 347 -29.53 -9.67 -25.75
CA PRO A 347 -29.29 -9.91 -24.31
C PRO A 347 -29.07 -11.39 -23.95
N PHE A 348 -29.30 -12.26 -24.92
CA PHE A 348 -29.11 -13.72 -24.87
C PHE A 348 -27.78 -14.19 -25.51
N SER A 349 -26.98 -13.29 -26.08
CA SER A 349 -25.65 -13.63 -26.59
C SER A 349 -24.73 -13.98 -25.42
N LEU A 350 -24.11 -15.17 -25.45
CA LEU A 350 -23.11 -15.59 -24.46
C LEU A 350 -21.96 -14.58 -24.36
N LEU A 351 -21.56 -13.96 -25.47
CA LEU A 351 -20.54 -12.92 -25.52
C LEU A 351 -21.01 -11.60 -24.88
N ALA A 352 -22.27 -11.22 -25.08
CA ALA A 352 -22.86 -10.03 -24.45
C ALA A 352 -23.07 -10.24 -22.95
N ARG A 353 -23.51 -11.46 -22.57
CA ARG A 353 -23.59 -11.89 -21.18
C ARG A 353 -22.21 -11.90 -20.56
N GLN A 354 -21.21 -12.52 -21.17
CA GLN A 354 -19.86 -12.55 -20.61
C GLN A 354 -19.13 -11.21 -20.71
N ARG A 355 -19.72 -10.20 -21.39
CA ARG A 355 -19.15 -8.86 -21.65
C ARG A 355 -17.74 -8.92 -22.21
N VAL A 356 -17.56 -9.87 -23.11
CA VAL A 356 -16.29 -10.15 -23.77
C VAL A 356 -16.18 -9.38 -25.09
N LEU A 357 -17.28 -8.80 -25.61
CA LEU A 357 -17.24 -8.00 -26.83
C LEU A 357 -16.22 -6.88 -26.69
N ALA A 358 -15.31 -6.77 -27.67
CA ALA A 358 -14.33 -5.70 -27.68
C ALA A 358 -15.10 -4.38 -27.79
N PRO A 359 -15.00 -3.48 -26.79
CA PRO A 359 -15.61 -2.18 -26.90
C PRO A 359 -14.90 -1.37 -27.98
N ASN A 360 -15.59 -0.34 -28.47
CA ASN A 360 -15.02 0.63 -29.40
C ASN A 360 -13.67 1.13 -28.85
N GLU A 361 -12.64 1.26 -29.70
CA GLU A 361 -11.30 1.70 -29.30
C GLU A 361 -11.34 3.01 -28.51
N ALA A 362 -12.31 3.88 -28.82
CA ALA A 362 -12.54 5.16 -28.17
C ALA A 362 -12.83 5.08 -26.65
N ILE A 363 -13.27 3.95 -26.11
CA ILE A 363 -13.56 3.79 -24.67
C ILE A 363 -12.56 2.89 -23.94
N GLN A 364 -11.55 2.36 -24.65
CA GLN A 364 -10.48 1.56 -24.05
C GLN A 364 -9.53 2.44 -23.24
N VAL A 365 -9.05 1.93 -22.11
CA VAL A 365 -8.17 2.68 -21.19
C VAL A 365 -6.93 1.86 -20.91
N GLN A 366 -5.77 2.49 -21.09
CA GLN A 366 -4.50 1.93 -20.64
C GLN A 366 -4.37 2.08 -19.13
N LEU A 367 -3.87 1.05 -18.45
CA LEU A 367 -3.73 1.06 -17.00
C LEU A 367 -2.90 2.24 -16.49
N ALA A 368 -1.80 2.59 -17.18
CA ALA A 368 -0.94 3.71 -16.78
C ALA A 368 -1.67 5.06 -16.79
N THR A 369 -2.70 5.23 -17.63
CA THR A 369 -3.39 6.50 -17.87
C THR A 369 -4.72 6.64 -17.12
N ILE A 370 -5.05 5.71 -16.21
CA ILE A 370 -6.35 5.75 -15.49
C ILE A 370 -6.51 7.01 -14.62
N PHE A 371 -5.42 7.65 -14.18
CA PHE A 371 -5.44 8.91 -13.43
C PHE A 371 -5.23 10.16 -14.31
N SER A 372 -5.05 9.98 -15.62
CA SER A 372 -4.86 11.10 -16.54
C SER A 372 -6.12 11.95 -16.68
N GLN A 373 -5.92 13.23 -16.99
CA GLN A 373 -6.99 14.20 -17.19
C GLN A 373 -7.97 13.72 -18.27
N ARG A 374 -9.27 13.87 -18.00
CA ARG A 374 -10.35 13.53 -18.94
C ARG A 374 -11.54 14.46 -18.80
N GLN A 375 -12.45 14.40 -19.77
CA GLN A 375 -13.74 15.11 -19.68
C GLN A 375 -14.64 14.40 -18.66
N GLY A 376 -15.12 15.14 -17.66
CA GLY A 376 -16.09 14.65 -16.68
C GLY A 376 -17.53 14.77 -17.18
N PRO A 377 -18.52 14.35 -16.36
CA PRO A 377 -19.95 14.34 -16.73
C PRO A 377 -20.47 15.71 -17.21
N ASP A 378 -19.94 16.79 -16.64
CA ASP A 378 -20.35 18.17 -16.94
C ASP A 378 -19.48 18.86 -18.01
N ALA A 379 -18.75 18.09 -18.84
CA ALA A 379 -17.77 18.60 -19.82
C ALA A 379 -16.66 19.49 -19.22
N ARG A 380 -16.38 19.30 -17.93
CA ARG A 380 -15.24 19.91 -17.22
C ARG A 380 -14.08 18.93 -17.16
N PRO A 381 -12.83 19.39 -17.27
CA PRO A 381 -11.68 18.52 -17.10
C PRO A 381 -11.62 18.02 -15.65
N ILE A 382 -11.60 16.71 -15.47
CA ILE A 382 -11.41 16.04 -14.19
C ILE A 382 -10.10 15.26 -14.19
N HIS A 383 -9.47 15.16 -13.02
CA HIS A 383 -8.38 14.23 -12.74
C HIS A 383 -8.95 13.15 -11.83
N PRO A 384 -9.31 11.97 -12.38
CA PRO A 384 -9.90 10.90 -11.57
C PRO A 384 -8.97 10.54 -10.43
N ARG A 385 -9.52 10.32 -9.23
CA ARG A 385 -8.80 9.79 -8.05
C ARG A 385 -9.55 8.63 -7.40
N ARG A 386 -10.87 8.57 -7.59
CA ARG A 386 -11.77 7.52 -7.12
C ARG A 386 -12.23 6.68 -8.31
N ILE A 387 -11.69 5.48 -8.44
CA ILE A 387 -11.91 4.60 -9.60
C ILE A 387 -12.59 3.32 -9.13
N LEU A 388 -13.70 2.98 -9.77
CA LEU A 388 -14.38 1.70 -9.56
C LEU A 388 -14.15 0.80 -10.78
N ILE A 389 -13.57 -0.38 -10.57
CA ILE A 389 -13.30 -1.36 -11.61
C ILE A 389 -14.22 -2.56 -11.42
N ARG A 390 -15.15 -2.74 -12.36
CA ARG A 390 -16.08 -3.87 -12.38
C ARG A 390 -15.53 -5.01 -13.22
N GLY A 391 -15.86 -6.23 -12.83
CA GLY A 391 -15.45 -7.41 -13.58
C GLY A 391 -16.15 -8.67 -13.14
N ARG A 392 -16.48 -9.54 -14.09
CA ARG A 392 -17.07 -10.85 -13.81
C ARG A 392 -16.07 -11.77 -13.11
N ALA A 393 -16.54 -12.92 -12.62
CA ALA A 393 -15.67 -13.95 -12.07
C ALA A 393 -14.65 -14.40 -13.13
N GLY A 394 -13.41 -14.72 -12.72
CA GLY A 394 -12.39 -15.26 -13.62
C GLY A 394 -11.74 -14.31 -14.63
N VAL A 395 -12.20 -13.05 -14.76
CA VAL A 395 -11.65 -12.06 -15.70
C VAL A 395 -10.29 -11.50 -15.28
N GLY A 396 -9.89 -11.66 -14.02
CA GLY A 396 -8.58 -11.25 -13.52
C GLY A 396 -8.54 -9.98 -12.67
N LYS A 397 -9.62 -9.62 -11.94
CA LYS A 397 -9.62 -8.45 -11.02
C LYS A 397 -8.49 -8.49 -9.98
N THR A 398 -8.35 -9.59 -9.24
CA THR A 398 -7.23 -9.74 -8.29
C THR A 398 -5.87 -9.80 -8.99
N THR A 399 -5.81 -10.36 -10.20
CA THR A 399 -4.60 -10.30 -11.05
C THR A 399 -4.24 -8.86 -11.39
N LEU A 400 -5.22 -7.99 -11.65
CA LEU A 400 -5.03 -6.55 -11.83
C LEU A 400 -4.46 -5.90 -10.60
N CYS A 401 -5.02 -6.19 -9.43
CA CYS A 401 -4.50 -5.64 -8.18
C CYS A 401 -3.04 -6.02 -7.98
N LYS A 402 -2.70 -7.31 -8.12
CA LYS A 402 -1.32 -7.79 -8.00
C LYS A 402 -0.37 -7.17 -9.03
N LYS A 403 -0.83 -7.00 -10.28
CA LYS A 403 -0.07 -6.35 -11.34
C LYS A 403 0.21 -4.88 -11.02
N ILE A 404 -0.80 -4.14 -10.55
CA ILE A 404 -0.67 -2.76 -10.09
C ILE A 404 0.40 -2.68 -8.98
N VAL A 405 0.30 -3.53 -7.95
CA VAL A 405 1.30 -3.57 -6.87
C VAL A 405 2.69 -3.84 -7.44
N TYR A 406 2.82 -4.86 -8.28
CA TYR A 406 4.10 -5.26 -8.87
C TYR A 406 4.74 -4.13 -9.70
N GLU A 407 3.99 -3.51 -10.61
CA GLU A 407 4.51 -2.43 -11.45
C GLU A 407 4.84 -1.18 -10.62
N PHE A 408 3.99 -0.81 -9.66
CA PHE A 408 4.25 0.34 -8.78
C PHE A 408 5.50 0.14 -7.91
N THR A 409 5.77 -1.08 -7.45
CA THR A 409 6.83 -1.35 -6.46
C THR A 409 8.14 -1.88 -7.05
N HIS A 410 8.08 -2.68 -8.12
CA HIS A 410 9.22 -3.36 -8.73
C HIS A 410 9.44 -2.95 -10.20
N GLY A 411 8.42 -2.42 -10.87
CA GLY A 411 8.44 -2.09 -12.29
C GLY A 411 9.04 -0.72 -12.60
N THR A 412 10.26 -0.42 -12.16
CA THR A 412 10.87 0.93 -12.32
C THR A 412 10.97 1.41 -13.78
N GLN A 413 10.84 0.51 -14.74
CA GLN A 413 10.87 0.80 -16.18
C GLN A 413 9.47 0.91 -16.83
N THR A 414 8.39 0.68 -16.08
CA THR A 414 7.03 0.74 -16.63
C THR A 414 6.51 2.17 -16.63
N GLU A 415 5.67 2.48 -17.62
CA GLU A 415 4.99 3.78 -17.72
C GLU A 415 4.07 4.04 -16.51
N LEU A 416 3.47 2.97 -15.96
CA LEU A 416 2.69 3.05 -14.73
C LEU A 416 3.55 3.58 -13.59
N HIS A 417 4.73 3.00 -13.36
CA HIS A 417 5.62 3.42 -12.30
C HIS A 417 6.00 4.90 -12.46
N SER A 418 6.53 5.29 -13.63
CA SER A 418 6.97 6.67 -13.87
C SER A 418 5.85 7.70 -13.68
N THR A 419 4.63 7.35 -14.07
CA THR A 419 3.48 8.26 -13.98
C THR A 419 2.92 8.33 -12.57
N TRP A 420 2.77 7.17 -11.91
CA TRP A 420 2.07 7.09 -10.63
C TRP A 420 2.96 7.52 -9.45
N THR A 421 4.29 7.35 -9.52
CA THR A 421 5.19 7.84 -8.45
C THR A 421 5.26 9.37 -8.39
N GLY A 422 4.88 10.09 -9.46
CA GLY A 422 4.69 11.53 -9.41
C GLY A 422 3.40 11.94 -8.69
N LEU A 423 2.43 11.03 -8.60
CA LEU A 423 1.11 11.26 -8.00
C LEU A 423 1.04 10.79 -6.55
N PHE A 424 1.63 9.63 -6.25
CA PHE A 424 1.49 8.94 -4.98
C PHE A 424 2.85 8.49 -4.46
N ASP A 425 3.09 8.74 -3.16
CA ASP A 425 4.27 8.23 -2.45
C ASP A 425 4.04 6.78 -1.99
N ARG A 426 2.76 6.38 -1.87
CA ARG A 426 2.34 5.11 -1.30
C ARG A 426 1.26 4.43 -2.12
N LEU A 427 1.34 3.10 -2.19
CA LEU A 427 0.24 2.23 -2.59
C LEU A 427 0.00 1.22 -1.47
N LEU A 428 -1.24 1.13 -1.00
CA LEU A 428 -1.70 0.19 0.02
C LEU A 428 -2.73 -0.77 -0.59
N TRP A 429 -2.29 -1.97 -0.94
CA TRP A 429 -3.17 -3.04 -1.40
C TRP A 429 -3.85 -3.74 -0.22
N LEU A 430 -5.17 -3.82 -0.28
CA LEU A 430 -6.04 -4.37 0.76
C LEU A 430 -7.05 -5.32 0.13
N PRO A 431 -6.85 -6.65 0.24
CA PRO A 431 -7.89 -7.61 -0.01
C PRO A 431 -9.01 -7.45 1.01
N LEU A 432 -10.16 -6.91 0.59
CA LEU A 432 -11.24 -6.52 1.53
C LEU A 432 -11.77 -7.72 2.33
N ARG A 433 -11.72 -8.91 1.75
CA ARG A 433 -12.07 -10.17 2.42
C ARG A 433 -11.31 -10.43 3.73
N ASN A 434 -10.09 -9.91 3.86
CA ASN A 434 -9.28 -10.07 5.07
C ASN A 434 -9.89 -9.33 6.28
N LEU A 435 -10.84 -8.41 6.06
CA LEU A 435 -11.57 -7.71 7.12
C LEU A 435 -12.65 -8.56 7.80
N LYS A 436 -13.01 -9.71 7.22
CA LYS A 436 -14.01 -10.62 7.78
C LYS A 436 -13.54 -11.20 9.12
N GLY A 437 -14.48 -11.36 10.06
CA GLY A 437 -14.20 -11.91 11.38
C GLY A 437 -13.42 -10.98 12.31
N ARG A 438 -13.01 -9.79 11.86
CA ARG A 438 -12.39 -8.78 12.72
C ARG A 438 -13.48 -8.06 13.53
N SER A 439 -13.48 -8.27 14.84
CA SER A 439 -14.39 -7.60 15.76
C SER A 439 -13.61 -6.76 16.77
N ALA A 440 -13.89 -5.47 16.80
CA ALA A 440 -13.42 -4.57 17.86
C ALA A 440 -14.56 -3.59 18.18
N GLU A 441 -14.61 -3.11 19.42
CA GLU A 441 -15.57 -2.07 19.84
C GLU A 441 -15.40 -0.78 19.01
N SER A 442 -14.17 -0.52 18.56
CA SER A 442 -13.84 0.49 17.56
C SER A 442 -12.80 -0.07 16.60
N TYR A 443 -12.95 0.20 15.30
CA TYR A 443 -12.01 -0.24 14.27
C TYR A 443 -11.62 0.97 13.42
N ASN A 444 -10.31 1.19 13.26
CA ASN A 444 -9.76 2.33 12.54
C ASN A 444 -8.58 1.91 11.63
N HIS A 445 -7.96 2.86 10.95
CA HIS A 445 -6.84 2.61 10.05
C HIS A 445 -5.59 2.03 10.73
N GLU A 446 -5.31 2.40 11.98
CA GLU A 446 -4.19 1.84 12.73
C GLU A 446 -4.43 0.34 12.99
N ASN A 447 -5.65 -0.04 13.40
CA ASN A 447 -6.02 -1.45 13.53
C ASN A 447 -5.88 -2.18 12.19
N LEU A 448 -6.42 -1.60 11.11
CA LEU A 448 -6.32 -2.15 9.76
C LEU A 448 -4.87 -2.43 9.36
N PHE A 449 -3.99 -1.43 9.53
CA PHE A 449 -2.59 -1.54 9.12
C PHE A 449 -1.84 -2.56 9.96
N TYR A 450 -2.11 -2.61 11.26
CA TYR A 450 -1.55 -3.65 12.13
C TYR A 450 -1.96 -5.04 11.66
N ASP A 451 -3.26 -5.28 11.56
CA ASP A 451 -3.82 -6.59 11.24
C ASP A 451 -3.38 -7.08 9.85
N GLU A 452 -3.29 -6.18 8.87
CA GLU A 452 -2.98 -6.55 7.49
C GLU A 452 -1.48 -6.66 7.20
N TYR A 453 -0.68 -5.73 7.71
CA TYR A 453 0.72 -5.59 7.31
C TYR A 453 1.73 -6.06 8.36
N PHE A 454 1.36 -6.06 9.65
CA PHE A 454 2.31 -6.24 10.74
C PHE A 454 2.01 -7.42 11.66
N PHE A 455 0.74 -7.86 11.76
CA PHE A 455 0.30 -8.92 12.68
C PHE A 455 0.97 -10.28 12.40
N ALA A 456 0.93 -10.76 11.15
CA ALA A 456 1.39 -12.10 10.79
C ALA A 456 2.91 -12.34 10.98
N HIS A 457 3.68 -11.30 11.30
CA HIS A 457 5.14 -11.34 11.31
C HIS A 457 5.75 -11.24 12.72
N GLY A 458 4.92 -11.18 13.78
CA GLY A 458 5.38 -11.29 15.17
C GLY A 458 6.39 -10.23 15.60
N ILE A 459 6.32 -9.04 15.02
CA ILE A 459 7.23 -7.93 15.32
C ILE A 459 6.82 -7.29 16.64
N ASP A 460 7.75 -7.17 17.60
CA ASP A 460 7.52 -6.49 18.89
C ASP A 460 7.04 -5.03 18.72
N ASP A 461 7.40 -4.39 17.60
CA ASP A 461 7.07 -3.02 17.20
C ASP A 461 5.88 -2.88 16.21
N GLY A 462 5.12 -3.96 15.92
CA GLY A 462 4.08 -3.91 14.87
C GLY A 462 3.03 -2.81 15.06
N HIS A 463 2.60 -2.57 16.30
CA HIS A 463 1.68 -1.47 16.63
C HIS A 463 2.31 -0.09 16.40
N ARG A 464 3.60 0.07 16.71
CA ARG A 464 4.34 1.32 16.45
C ARG A 464 4.37 1.63 14.95
N LEU A 465 4.71 0.64 14.12
CA LEU A 465 4.75 0.78 12.66
C LEU A 465 3.36 1.08 12.07
N ALA A 466 2.31 0.42 12.57
CA ALA A 466 0.93 0.70 12.16
C ALA A 466 0.51 2.13 12.49
N LYS A 467 0.86 2.61 13.68
CA LYS A 467 0.59 3.98 14.13
C LYS A 467 1.35 5.02 13.31
N GLU A 468 2.63 4.77 13.03
CA GLU A 468 3.46 5.62 12.16
C GLU A 468 2.89 5.69 10.74
N LEU A 469 2.48 4.55 10.19
CA LEU A 469 1.85 4.49 8.88
C LEU A 469 0.52 5.25 8.87
N TRP A 470 -0.30 5.13 9.92
CA TRP A 470 -1.54 5.88 10.03
C TRP A 470 -1.32 7.38 10.14
N GLN A 471 -0.34 7.82 10.92
CA GLN A 471 0.05 9.22 10.98
C GLN A 471 0.48 9.73 9.60
N ALA A 472 1.29 8.97 8.86
CA ALA A 472 1.70 9.31 7.49
C ALA A 472 0.53 9.60 6.55
N VAL A 473 -0.43 8.68 6.55
CA VAL A 473 -1.62 8.76 5.71
C VAL A 473 -2.44 9.98 6.12
N ARG A 474 -2.68 10.15 7.41
CA ARG A 474 -3.48 11.25 7.95
C ARG A 474 -2.83 12.62 7.74
N ASP A 475 -1.51 12.74 7.91
CA ASP A 475 -0.78 14.01 7.81
C ASP A 475 -0.84 14.59 6.39
N THR A 476 -0.93 13.74 5.38
CA THR A 476 -1.17 14.14 3.98
C THR A 476 -2.66 14.24 3.62
N ASN A 477 -3.58 14.08 4.58
CA ASN A 477 -5.02 13.87 4.34
C ASN A 477 -5.28 12.83 3.24
N SER A 478 -4.49 11.75 3.24
CA SER A 478 -4.47 10.67 2.25
C SER A 478 -4.18 11.11 0.81
N GLN A 479 -3.79 12.37 0.55
CA GLN A 479 -3.61 12.91 -0.81
C GLN A 479 -2.45 12.26 -1.58
N LYS A 480 -1.49 11.66 -0.86
CA LYS A 480 -0.32 10.99 -1.43
C LYS A 480 -0.34 9.46 -1.29
N THR A 481 -1.43 8.90 -0.77
CA THR A 481 -1.59 7.45 -0.58
C THR A 481 -2.71 6.92 -1.46
N LEU A 482 -2.40 5.94 -2.31
CA LEU A 482 -3.39 5.23 -3.11
C LEU A 482 -3.84 3.95 -2.39
N PHE A 483 -5.13 3.85 -2.08
CA PHE A 483 -5.74 2.63 -1.56
C PHE A 483 -6.23 1.74 -2.72
N LEU A 484 -5.77 0.49 -2.75
CA LEU A 484 -6.20 -0.51 -3.74
C LEU A 484 -7.03 -1.57 -3.03
N LEU A 485 -8.35 -1.42 -3.10
CA LEU A 485 -9.33 -2.24 -2.38
C LEU A 485 -9.81 -3.37 -3.31
N ASP A 486 -9.40 -4.60 -3.00
CA ASP A 486 -9.67 -5.78 -3.84
C ASP A 486 -10.87 -6.57 -3.30
N GLY A 487 -11.96 -6.65 -4.08
CA GLY A 487 -13.11 -7.52 -3.82
C GLY A 487 -14.20 -6.93 -2.92
N LEU A 488 -14.80 -5.79 -3.29
CA LEU A 488 -15.91 -5.17 -2.52
C LEU A 488 -17.12 -6.10 -2.37
N ASP A 489 -17.42 -6.91 -3.40
CA ASP A 489 -18.50 -7.89 -3.37
C ASP A 489 -18.36 -8.89 -2.22
N GLU A 490 -17.14 -9.17 -1.77
CA GLU A 490 -16.85 -10.17 -0.74
C GLU A 490 -17.21 -9.69 0.67
N VAL A 491 -17.34 -8.37 0.88
CA VAL A 491 -17.66 -7.75 2.18
C VAL A 491 -18.98 -6.99 2.18
N PHE A 492 -19.76 -7.08 1.10
CA PHE A 492 -20.98 -6.30 0.92
C PHE A 492 -21.99 -6.48 2.07
N GLN A 493 -22.07 -7.67 2.66
CA GLN A 493 -22.95 -7.96 3.81
C GLN A 493 -22.66 -7.08 5.05
N TYR A 494 -21.41 -6.67 5.26
CA TYR A 494 -21.03 -5.81 6.39
C TYR A 494 -21.44 -4.35 6.17
N LEU A 495 -21.78 -3.95 4.93
CA LEU A 495 -22.22 -2.59 4.61
C LEU A 495 -23.69 -2.33 5.00
N SER A 496 -24.45 -3.38 5.27
CA SER A 496 -25.87 -3.33 5.64
C SER A 496 -26.11 -3.25 7.16
N GLY A 497 -25.07 -3.39 7.97
CA GLY A 497 -25.15 -3.32 9.45
C GLY A 497 -24.96 -1.91 10.01
N ASN A 498 -25.04 -1.79 11.35
CA ASN A 498 -24.81 -0.55 12.10
C ASN A 498 -23.60 -0.64 13.06
N GLY A 499 -22.66 -1.55 12.79
CA GLY A 499 -21.50 -1.80 13.65
C GLY A 499 -20.29 -0.92 13.33
N ALA A 500 -19.28 -0.93 14.22
CA ALA A 500 -18.02 -0.20 14.04
C ALA A 500 -17.33 -0.53 12.71
N MET A 501 -17.34 -1.81 12.31
CA MET A 501 -16.77 -2.25 11.02
C MET A 501 -17.51 -1.66 9.82
N THR A 502 -18.84 -1.53 9.89
CA THR A 502 -19.63 -0.93 8.81
C THR A 502 -19.26 0.55 8.63
N SER A 503 -19.16 1.29 9.73
CA SER A 503 -18.73 2.69 9.73
C SER A 503 -17.32 2.84 9.19
N PHE A 504 -16.39 1.96 9.61
CA PHE A 504 -15.03 1.98 9.11
C PHE A 504 -14.93 1.64 7.63
N LEU A 505 -15.64 0.63 7.14
CA LEU A 505 -15.62 0.27 5.72
C LEU A 505 -16.17 1.41 4.85
N LYS A 506 -17.20 2.13 5.29
CA LYS A 506 -17.68 3.36 4.62
C LYS A 506 -16.61 4.46 4.61
N LEU A 507 -15.84 4.59 5.69
CA LEU A 507 -14.74 5.55 5.78
C LEU A 507 -13.61 5.18 4.79
N LEU A 508 -13.18 3.92 4.78
CA LEU A 508 -12.15 3.40 3.88
C LEU A 508 -12.54 3.52 2.40
N LEU A 509 -13.80 3.23 2.05
CA LEU A 509 -14.29 3.38 0.67
C LEU A 509 -14.42 4.86 0.25
N ASN A 510 -14.42 5.79 1.20
CA ASN A 510 -14.48 7.24 0.96
C ASN A 510 -13.09 7.91 0.96
N GLU A 511 -12.00 7.14 1.00
CA GLU A 511 -10.63 7.67 0.85
C GLU A 511 -10.47 8.42 -0.49
N PRO A 512 -9.78 9.58 -0.53
CA PRO A 512 -9.76 10.46 -1.70
C PRO A 512 -9.09 9.82 -2.91
N ASN A 513 -8.09 8.96 -2.69
CA ASN A 513 -7.36 8.24 -3.73
C ASN A 513 -7.58 6.74 -3.57
N VAL A 514 -8.48 6.18 -4.36
CA VAL A 514 -8.90 4.79 -4.21
C VAL A 514 -9.21 4.12 -5.54
N ILE A 515 -8.74 2.88 -5.69
CA ILE A 515 -9.19 1.94 -6.72
C ILE A 515 -9.96 0.84 -6.01
N ILE A 516 -11.21 0.63 -6.40
CA ILE A 516 -12.09 -0.40 -5.83
C ILE A 516 -12.37 -1.44 -6.91
N THR A 517 -12.12 -2.72 -6.65
CA THR A 517 -12.55 -3.80 -7.56
C THR A 517 -13.81 -4.48 -7.05
N SER A 518 -14.74 -4.80 -7.95
CA SER A 518 -16.00 -5.43 -7.57
C SER A 518 -16.65 -6.23 -8.70
N ARG A 519 -17.55 -7.17 -8.38
CA ARG A 519 -18.47 -7.78 -9.36
C ARG A 519 -19.55 -6.78 -9.83
N PRO A 520 -20.15 -6.97 -11.03
CA PRO A 520 -21.17 -6.06 -11.57
C PRO A 520 -22.41 -5.90 -10.70
N ASN A 521 -22.82 -6.96 -9.98
CA ASN A 521 -24.06 -6.98 -9.20
C ASN A 521 -23.94 -6.32 -7.81
N ALA A 522 -22.73 -5.98 -7.37
CA ALA A 522 -22.55 -5.26 -6.11
C ALA A 522 -22.92 -3.79 -6.29
N SER A 523 -24.01 -3.37 -5.64
CA SER A 523 -24.37 -1.96 -5.58
C SER A 523 -23.39 -1.21 -4.67
N LEU A 524 -23.19 0.09 -4.92
CA LEU A 524 -22.49 0.92 -3.94
C LEU A 524 -23.50 1.29 -2.84
N PRO A 525 -23.19 1.07 -1.54
CA PRO A 525 -24.10 1.44 -0.46
C PRO A 525 -24.34 2.95 -0.38
N LEU A 526 -25.47 3.31 0.24
CA LEU A 526 -25.87 4.70 0.50
C LEU A 526 -24.83 5.41 1.40
N GLY A 527 -24.40 6.61 1.00
CA GLY A 527 -23.42 7.44 1.73
C GLY A 527 -21.97 7.35 1.25
N LEU A 528 -21.72 6.66 0.14
CA LEU A 528 -20.42 6.70 -0.55
C LEU A 528 -20.37 7.87 -1.54
N GLN A 529 -19.19 8.50 -1.63
CA GLN A 529 -18.88 9.44 -2.70
C GLN A 529 -18.87 8.70 -4.04
N THR A 530 -19.47 9.32 -5.05
CA THR A 530 -19.53 8.79 -6.41
C THR A 530 -18.11 8.56 -6.95
N PRO A 531 -17.87 7.45 -7.66
CA PRO A 531 -16.60 7.26 -8.35
C PRO A 531 -16.45 8.33 -9.45
N ASP A 532 -15.24 8.85 -9.64
CA ASP A 532 -14.94 9.78 -10.72
C ASP A 532 -15.03 9.07 -12.08
N VAL A 533 -14.59 7.81 -12.08
CA VAL A 533 -14.56 6.94 -13.26
C VAL A 533 -14.97 5.53 -12.86
N GLU A 534 -15.86 4.96 -13.66
CA GLU A 534 -16.20 3.54 -13.60
C GLU A 534 -15.63 2.84 -14.83
N LEU A 535 -14.83 1.81 -14.58
CA LEU A 535 -14.19 0.98 -15.58
C LEU A 535 -14.73 -0.44 -15.51
N GLU A 536 -14.67 -1.15 -16.62
CA GLU A 536 -14.93 -2.57 -16.72
C GLU A 536 -13.67 -3.30 -17.21
N THR A 537 -13.35 -4.41 -16.56
CA THR A 537 -12.35 -5.36 -17.05
C THR A 537 -12.92 -6.15 -18.22
N ILE A 538 -12.21 -6.11 -19.34
CA ILE A 538 -12.55 -6.87 -20.54
C ILE A 538 -11.66 -8.11 -20.57
N GLY A 539 -12.21 -9.21 -21.09
CA GLY A 539 -11.41 -10.39 -21.44
C GLY A 539 -10.33 -10.08 -22.49
N PHE A 540 -9.47 -11.06 -22.75
CA PHE A 540 -8.43 -10.99 -23.76
C PHE A 540 -8.98 -10.66 -25.14
N TYR A 541 -8.24 -9.85 -25.88
CA TYR A 541 -8.43 -9.71 -27.32
C TYR A 541 -7.89 -10.94 -28.07
N PRO A 542 -8.33 -11.22 -29.31
CA PRO A 542 -7.91 -12.40 -30.06
C PRO A 542 -6.38 -12.55 -30.21
N ASP A 543 -5.66 -11.44 -30.38
CA ASP A 543 -4.20 -11.38 -30.44
C ASP A 543 -3.56 -11.72 -29.08
N GLN A 544 -4.14 -11.26 -27.97
CA GLN A 544 -3.69 -11.59 -26.62
C GLN A 544 -3.95 -13.06 -26.26
N VAL A 545 -5.04 -13.66 -26.76
CA VAL A 545 -5.27 -15.12 -26.65
C VAL A 545 -4.12 -15.87 -27.32
N LYS A 546 -3.74 -15.48 -28.54
CA LYS A 546 -2.59 -16.05 -29.25
C LYS A 546 -1.29 -15.83 -28.49
N ALA A 547 -1.04 -14.63 -27.98
CA ALA A 547 0.16 -14.33 -27.21
C ALA A 547 0.24 -15.16 -25.92
N TYR A 548 -0.88 -15.35 -25.22
CA TYR A 548 -0.96 -16.17 -24.02
C TYR A 548 -0.63 -17.64 -24.29
N ILE A 549 -1.18 -18.23 -25.37
CA ILE A 549 -0.88 -19.61 -25.78
C ILE A 549 0.61 -19.76 -26.13
N ASN A 550 1.17 -18.81 -26.90
CA ASN A 550 2.57 -18.84 -27.33
C ASN A 550 3.57 -18.63 -26.20
N ALA A 551 3.14 -17.99 -25.12
CA ALA A 551 3.99 -17.70 -23.96
C ALA A 551 4.24 -18.94 -23.09
N ASP A 552 3.39 -19.97 -23.16
CA ASP A 552 3.63 -21.24 -22.46
C ASP A 552 4.50 -22.17 -23.33
N PRO A 553 5.73 -22.52 -22.89
CA PRO A 553 6.61 -23.39 -23.65
C PRO A 553 6.02 -24.76 -23.97
N SER A 554 5.12 -25.30 -23.13
CA SER A 554 4.49 -26.60 -23.43
C SER A 554 3.38 -26.50 -24.47
N MET A 555 2.75 -25.33 -24.60
CA MET A 555 1.68 -25.09 -25.59
C MET A 555 2.20 -24.57 -26.93
N LYS A 556 3.33 -23.87 -26.93
CA LYS A 556 3.91 -23.25 -28.13
C LYS A 556 4.04 -24.20 -29.34
N PRO A 557 4.43 -25.49 -29.20
CA PRO A 557 4.49 -26.40 -30.35
C PRO A 557 3.12 -26.74 -30.96
N ARG A 558 2.05 -26.65 -30.17
CA ARG A 558 0.67 -26.98 -30.56
C ARG A 558 -0.19 -25.73 -30.75
N SER A 559 0.39 -24.53 -30.76
CA SER A 559 -0.36 -23.27 -30.77
C SER A 559 -1.30 -23.16 -31.96
N ASP A 560 -0.84 -23.58 -33.14
CA ASP A 560 -1.62 -23.48 -34.38
C ASP A 560 -2.82 -24.44 -34.38
N GLU A 561 -2.68 -25.61 -33.76
CA GLU A 561 -3.77 -26.57 -33.57
C GLU A 561 -4.86 -25.99 -32.65
N VAL A 562 -4.45 -25.42 -31.51
CA VAL A 562 -5.36 -24.78 -30.53
C VAL A 562 -6.09 -23.61 -31.18
N LEU A 563 -5.37 -22.74 -31.89
CA LEU A 563 -5.95 -21.56 -32.53
C LEU A 563 -6.92 -21.94 -33.65
N SER A 564 -6.56 -22.93 -34.48
CA SER A 564 -7.42 -23.49 -35.52
C SER A 564 -8.72 -24.05 -34.93
N PHE A 565 -8.64 -24.73 -33.79
CA PHE A 565 -9.82 -25.22 -33.09
C PHE A 565 -10.72 -24.10 -32.55
N ILE A 566 -10.12 -23.12 -31.86
CA ILE A 566 -10.86 -21.97 -31.31
C ILE A 566 -11.62 -21.25 -32.43
N GLN A 567 -10.99 -21.07 -33.61
CA GLN A 567 -11.60 -20.43 -34.78
C GLN A 567 -12.80 -21.22 -35.33
N LYS A 568 -12.79 -22.55 -35.24
CA LYS A 568 -13.90 -23.40 -35.70
C LYS A 568 -15.10 -23.41 -34.74
N HIS A 569 -14.91 -23.03 -33.48
CA HIS A 569 -15.93 -23.13 -32.43
C HIS A 569 -16.25 -21.76 -31.84
N TRP A 570 -17.22 -21.05 -32.44
CA TRP A 570 -17.56 -19.67 -32.08
C TRP A 570 -17.90 -19.44 -30.59
N LEU A 571 -18.53 -20.43 -29.91
CA LEU A 571 -18.80 -20.37 -28.47
C LEU A 571 -17.51 -20.40 -27.65
N ILE A 572 -16.58 -21.28 -28.02
CA ILE A 572 -15.28 -21.43 -27.36
C ILE A 572 -14.43 -20.19 -27.61
N GLN A 573 -14.46 -19.65 -28.83
CA GLN A 573 -13.82 -18.38 -29.16
C GLN A 573 -14.25 -17.24 -28.22
N GLY A 574 -15.51 -17.22 -27.79
CA GLY A 574 -15.96 -16.28 -26.77
C GLY A 574 -15.45 -16.59 -25.37
N LEU A 575 -15.59 -17.85 -24.95
CA LEU A 575 -15.23 -18.29 -23.60
C LEU A 575 -13.75 -18.09 -23.28
N VAL A 576 -12.85 -18.43 -24.20
CA VAL A 576 -11.39 -18.36 -24.01
C VAL A 576 -10.85 -16.94 -23.97
N ARG A 577 -11.68 -15.92 -24.19
CA ARG A 577 -11.29 -14.55 -23.89
C ARG A 577 -11.29 -14.29 -22.39
N ILE A 578 -11.93 -15.15 -21.58
CA ILE A 578 -11.80 -15.12 -20.13
C ILE A 578 -10.53 -15.88 -19.75
N PRO A 579 -9.55 -15.25 -19.06
CA PRO A 579 -8.23 -15.85 -18.85
C PRO A 579 -8.26 -17.24 -18.19
N ILE A 580 -9.10 -17.45 -17.17
CA ILE A 580 -9.19 -18.74 -16.48
C ILE A 580 -9.75 -19.85 -17.39
N GLN A 581 -10.60 -19.50 -18.37
CA GLN A 581 -11.15 -20.46 -19.33
C GLN A 581 -10.11 -20.84 -20.39
N LEU A 582 -9.31 -19.87 -20.85
CA LEU A 582 -8.19 -20.15 -21.75
C LEU A 582 -7.14 -21.04 -21.07
N ASP A 583 -6.80 -20.75 -19.82
CA ASP A 583 -5.86 -21.55 -19.05
C ASP A 583 -6.38 -22.98 -18.82
N ALA A 584 -7.69 -23.15 -18.57
CA ALA A 584 -8.31 -24.47 -18.45
C ALA A 584 -8.26 -25.27 -19.76
N LEU A 585 -8.51 -24.61 -20.90
CA LEU A 585 -8.40 -25.22 -22.22
C LEU A 585 -6.94 -25.63 -22.52
N CYS A 586 -5.98 -24.73 -22.30
CA CYS A 586 -4.55 -25.01 -22.49
C CYS A 586 -4.09 -26.16 -21.59
N TYR A 587 -4.48 -26.17 -20.33
CA TYR A 587 -4.14 -27.24 -19.40
C TYR A 587 -4.62 -28.61 -19.88
N THR A 588 -5.79 -28.67 -20.53
CA THR A 588 -6.37 -29.92 -21.04
C THR A 588 -5.76 -30.37 -22.35
N TRP A 589 -5.16 -29.45 -23.10
CA TRP A 589 -4.71 -29.66 -24.46
C TRP A 589 -3.60 -30.71 -24.64
N GLU A 590 -2.79 -30.93 -23.61
CA GLU A 590 -1.74 -31.97 -23.66
C GLU A 590 -2.33 -33.38 -23.89
N ASP A 591 -3.58 -33.61 -23.46
CA ASP A 591 -4.23 -34.93 -23.47
C ASP A 591 -5.09 -35.17 -24.72
N PHE A 592 -5.32 -34.15 -25.56
CA PHE A 592 -6.07 -34.30 -26.80
C PHE A 592 -5.21 -34.92 -27.90
N ASP A 593 -5.75 -35.94 -28.57
CA ASP A 593 -5.32 -36.35 -29.90
C ASP A 593 -6.26 -35.71 -30.93
N THR A 594 -5.74 -35.38 -32.11
CA THR A 594 -6.47 -34.84 -33.27
C THR A 594 -7.72 -35.64 -33.64
N LYS A 595 -7.80 -36.93 -33.25
CA LYS A 595 -8.94 -37.83 -33.50
C LYS A 595 -9.98 -37.91 -32.37
N THR A 596 -9.60 -37.58 -31.15
CA THR A 596 -10.46 -37.74 -29.94
C THR A 596 -10.99 -36.41 -29.40
N MET A 597 -10.74 -35.33 -30.14
CA MET A 597 -11.03 -33.99 -29.68
C MET A 597 -12.54 -33.70 -29.65
N PRO A 598 -13.10 -33.24 -28.51
CA PRO A 598 -14.52 -32.92 -28.43
C PRO A 598 -14.87 -31.74 -29.35
N ASN A 599 -15.98 -31.88 -30.09
CA ASN A 599 -16.53 -30.84 -30.98
C ASN A 599 -17.68 -30.03 -30.33
N THR A 600 -18.13 -30.43 -29.13
CA THR A 600 -19.19 -29.74 -28.38
C THR A 600 -18.62 -28.97 -27.19
N MET A 601 -19.31 -27.91 -26.78
CA MET A 601 -18.97 -27.17 -25.56
C MET A 601 -19.00 -28.09 -24.32
N THR A 602 -20.01 -28.95 -24.21
CA THR A 602 -20.12 -29.93 -23.13
C THR A 602 -18.94 -30.89 -23.10
N GLY A 603 -18.56 -31.48 -24.25
CA GLY A 603 -17.43 -32.40 -24.31
C GLY A 603 -16.09 -31.76 -23.93
N ILE A 604 -15.89 -30.47 -24.25
CA ILE A 604 -14.69 -29.73 -23.80
C ILE A 604 -14.69 -29.56 -22.28
N TYR A 605 -15.83 -29.20 -21.67
CA TYR A 605 -15.94 -29.10 -20.21
C TYR A 605 -15.80 -30.46 -19.53
N GLU A 606 -16.31 -31.54 -20.12
CA GLU A 606 -16.07 -32.91 -19.67
C GLU A 606 -14.59 -33.24 -19.65
N ALA A 607 -13.86 -32.95 -20.73
CA ALA A 607 -12.41 -33.18 -20.79
C ALA A 607 -11.64 -32.33 -19.75
N ILE A 608 -11.97 -31.04 -19.63
CA ILE A 608 -11.37 -30.15 -18.63
C ILE A 608 -11.61 -30.68 -17.22
N THR A 609 -12.86 -31.05 -16.91
CA THR A 609 -13.22 -31.53 -15.57
C THR A 609 -12.58 -32.87 -15.26
N GLN A 610 -12.50 -33.80 -16.20
CA GLN A 610 -11.79 -35.07 -16.04
C GLN A 610 -10.30 -34.85 -15.70
N LYS A 611 -9.62 -33.95 -16.42
CA LYS A 611 -8.20 -33.66 -16.15
C LYS A 611 -7.99 -32.97 -14.80
N LEU A 612 -8.91 -32.07 -14.41
CA LEU A 612 -8.87 -31.43 -13.10
C LEU A 612 -9.17 -32.43 -11.96
N TRP A 613 -10.10 -33.36 -12.14
CA TRP A 613 -10.36 -34.44 -11.17
C TRP A 613 -9.16 -35.35 -10.97
N LYS A 614 -8.42 -35.67 -12.03
CA LYS A 614 -7.14 -36.42 -11.92
C LYS A 614 -6.14 -35.68 -11.02
N LYS A 615 -6.04 -34.35 -11.17
CA LYS A 615 -5.18 -33.51 -10.33
C LYS A 615 -5.68 -33.45 -8.88
N ASP A 616 -6.98 -33.29 -8.69
CA ASP A 616 -7.59 -33.17 -7.37
C ASP A 616 -7.54 -34.49 -6.60
N ALA A 617 -7.69 -35.63 -7.27
CA ALA A 617 -7.52 -36.96 -6.68
C ALA A 617 -6.14 -37.11 -6.03
N MET A 618 -5.07 -36.65 -6.70
CA MET A 618 -3.72 -36.64 -6.13
C MET A 618 -3.61 -35.74 -4.88
N ARG A 619 -4.27 -34.58 -4.88
CA ARG A 619 -4.30 -33.67 -3.73
C ARG A 619 -5.09 -34.24 -2.55
N LEU A 620 -6.09 -35.06 -2.83
CA LEU A 620 -6.96 -35.75 -1.87
C LEU A 620 -6.35 -37.07 -1.35
N GLY A 621 -5.13 -37.43 -1.77
CA GLY A 621 -4.39 -38.57 -1.21
C GLY A 621 -4.22 -39.77 -2.14
N MET A 622 -4.71 -39.72 -3.39
CA MET A 622 -4.42 -40.77 -4.37
C MET A 622 -2.93 -40.75 -4.74
N PRO A 623 -2.20 -41.90 -4.69
CA PRO A 623 -0.80 -41.95 -5.08
C PRO A 623 -0.59 -41.48 -6.52
N GLY A 624 0.35 -40.56 -6.74
CA GLY A 624 0.56 -39.91 -8.04
C GLY A 624 0.91 -40.89 -9.18
N SER A 625 1.65 -41.96 -8.88
CA SER A 625 1.96 -43.02 -9.85
C SER A 625 0.71 -43.74 -10.34
N TYR A 626 -0.23 -44.03 -9.43
CA TYR A 626 -1.49 -44.68 -9.77
C TYR A 626 -2.44 -43.72 -10.49
N ALA A 627 -2.57 -42.47 -10.00
CA ALA A 627 -3.41 -41.46 -10.65
C ALA A 627 -3.02 -41.22 -12.12
N GLN A 628 -1.72 -41.31 -12.44
CA GLN A 628 -1.22 -41.16 -13.81
C GLN A 628 -1.69 -42.29 -14.75
N SER A 629 -1.73 -43.54 -14.27
CA SER A 629 -2.17 -44.71 -15.04
C SER A 629 -3.65 -45.05 -14.92
N ALA A 630 -4.35 -44.49 -13.92
CA ALA A 630 -5.76 -44.80 -13.64
C ALA A 630 -6.69 -44.38 -14.77
N HIS A 631 -7.68 -45.23 -15.04
CA HIS A 631 -8.76 -44.95 -15.97
C HIS A 631 -9.66 -43.84 -15.43
N PRO A 632 -10.27 -42.98 -16.28
CA PRO A 632 -11.17 -41.92 -15.83
C PRO A 632 -12.28 -42.40 -14.87
N THR A 633 -12.80 -43.61 -15.07
CA THR A 633 -13.82 -44.21 -14.19
C THR A 633 -13.30 -44.52 -12.78
N GLU A 634 -12.04 -44.95 -12.65
CA GLU A 634 -11.40 -45.19 -11.34
C GLU A 634 -11.22 -43.87 -10.58
N ILE A 635 -10.79 -42.82 -11.30
CA ILE A 635 -10.66 -41.46 -10.75
C ILE A 635 -12.03 -40.96 -10.27
N GLN A 636 -13.06 -41.04 -11.12
CA GLN A 636 -14.42 -40.64 -10.75
C GLN A 636 -14.98 -41.45 -9.58
N GLY A 637 -14.65 -42.74 -9.48
CA GLY A 637 -14.99 -43.58 -8.34
C GLY A 637 -14.36 -43.07 -7.04
N PHE A 638 -13.09 -42.67 -7.08
CA PHE A 638 -12.37 -42.13 -5.93
C PHE A 638 -12.92 -40.77 -5.47
N VAL A 639 -13.20 -39.85 -6.40
CA VAL A 639 -13.72 -38.50 -6.07
C VAL A 639 -15.26 -38.39 -6.12
N LYS A 640 -15.97 -39.52 -6.04
CA LYS A 640 -17.43 -39.57 -6.24
C LYS A 640 -18.19 -38.64 -5.29
N ASN A 641 -17.74 -38.57 -4.04
CA ASN A 641 -18.37 -37.75 -3.01
C ASN A 641 -18.15 -36.25 -3.27
N GLU A 642 -16.94 -35.87 -3.68
CA GLU A 642 -16.58 -34.51 -4.05
C GLU A 642 -17.35 -34.04 -5.28
N ILE A 643 -17.54 -34.91 -6.28
CA ILE A 643 -18.39 -34.65 -7.44
C ILE A 643 -19.83 -34.35 -6.99
N ALA A 644 -20.42 -35.22 -6.17
CA ALA A 644 -21.79 -35.04 -5.68
C ALA A 644 -21.95 -33.74 -4.87
N LEU A 645 -20.96 -33.38 -4.06
CA LEU A 645 -20.93 -32.15 -3.30
C LEU A 645 -20.90 -30.90 -4.20
N ILE A 646 -20.00 -30.87 -5.18
CA ILE A 646 -19.89 -29.75 -6.13
C ILE A 646 -21.16 -29.59 -6.97
N GLU A 647 -21.74 -30.69 -7.44
CA GLU A 647 -22.98 -30.69 -8.22
C GLU A 647 -24.16 -30.10 -7.45
N ASN A 648 -24.30 -30.49 -6.18
CA ASN A 648 -25.33 -29.94 -5.29
C ASN A 648 -25.11 -28.45 -5.00
N LEU A 649 -23.87 -28.06 -4.69
CA LEU A 649 -23.48 -26.65 -4.52
C LEU A 649 -23.82 -25.84 -5.76
N ALA A 650 -23.47 -26.37 -6.94
CA ALA A 650 -23.66 -25.71 -8.20
C ALA A 650 -25.14 -25.46 -8.52
N PHE A 651 -25.97 -26.49 -8.43
CA PHE A 651 -27.40 -26.40 -8.74
C PHE A 651 -28.14 -25.46 -7.79
N ASN A 652 -27.95 -25.64 -6.48
CA ASN A 652 -28.59 -24.79 -5.47
C ASN A 652 -28.08 -23.35 -5.54
N GLY A 653 -26.78 -23.16 -5.80
CA GLY A 653 -26.21 -21.84 -6.04
C GLY A 653 -26.83 -21.14 -7.25
N LEU A 654 -26.98 -21.84 -8.36
CA LEU A 654 -27.56 -21.28 -9.59
C LEU A 654 -29.04 -20.94 -9.40
N ARG A 655 -29.82 -21.84 -8.78
CA ARG A 655 -31.26 -21.60 -8.52
C ARG A 655 -31.48 -20.37 -7.64
N SER A 656 -30.73 -20.28 -6.54
CA SER A 656 -30.92 -19.25 -5.51
C SER A 656 -30.10 -17.98 -5.74
N ASP A 657 -29.43 -17.86 -6.89
CA ASP A 657 -28.55 -16.73 -7.25
C ASP A 657 -27.39 -16.52 -6.25
N ILE A 658 -26.93 -17.62 -5.65
CA ILE A 658 -25.81 -17.64 -4.71
C ILE A 658 -24.54 -18.00 -5.48
N ILE A 659 -23.57 -17.10 -5.41
CA ILE A 659 -22.24 -17.29 -6.03
C ILE A 659 -21.19 -17.64 -4.96
N ASP A 660 -21.34 -17.11 -3.75
CA ASP A 660 -20.41 -17.33 -2.64
C ASP A 660 -21.08 -18.17 -1.55
N PHE A 661 -20.53 -19.36 -1.31
CA PHE A 661 -21.05 -20.37 -0.38
C PHE A 661 -20.43 -20.19 1.00
N THR A 662 -21.20 -19.63 1.94
CA THR A 662 -20.78 -19.40 3.33
C THR A 662 -20.76 -20.68 4.16
N SER A 663 -20.06 -20.66 5.29
CA SER A 663 -20.00 -21.79 6.24
C SER A 663 -21.39 -22.29 6.65
N GLU A 664 -22.32 -21.39 6.95
CA GLU A 664 -23.70 -21.74 7.32
C GLU A 664 -24.43 -22.52 6.22
N LEU A 665 -24.22 -22.13 4.94
CA LEU A 665 -24.81 -22.81 3.79
C LEU A 665 -24.16 -24.19 3.58
N ARG A 666 -22.84 -24.28 3.77
CA ARG A 666 -22.09 -25.55 3.68
C ARG A 666 -22.48 -26.55 4.76
N ALA A 667 -22.71 -26.09 5.99
CA ALA A 667 -23.16 -26.95 7.09
C ALA A 667 -24.54 -27.57 6.80
N LYS A 668 -25.47 -26.79 6.22
CA LYS A 668 -26.78 -27.31 5.79
C LYS A 668 -26.65 -28.36 4.68
N LEU A 669 -25.74 -28.16 3.73
CA LEU A 669 -25.45 -29.10 2.64
C LEU A 669 -24.90 -30.44 3.13
N VAL A 670 -23.95 -30.43 4.07
CA VAL A 670 -23.34 -31.66 4.60
C VAL A 670 -24.34 -32.55 5.33
N ASN A 671 -25.29 -31.96 6.03
CA ASN A 671 -26.30 -32.73 6.77
C ASN A 671 -27.28 -33.50 5.87
N MET A 672 -27.40 -33.13 4.59
CA MET A 672 -28.32 -33.76 3.64
C MET A 672 -27.64 -34.74 2.69
N ILE A 673 -26.33 -34.57 2.43
CA ILE A 673 -25.56 -35.52 1.63
C ILE A 673 -25.08 -36.63 2.57
N PRO A 674 -25.48 -37.91 2.37
CA PRO A 674 -24.89 -39.02 3.09
C PRO A 674 -23.45 -39.21 2.62
N LEU A 675 -22.53 -38.38 3.14
CA LEU A 675 -21.11 -38.63 3.03
C LEU A 675 -20.82 -39.88 3.86
N PRO A 676 -20.16 -40.92 3.30
CA PRO A 676 -19.79 -42.10 4.07
C PRO A 676 -19.04 -41.67 5.32
N ILE A 677 -19.43 -42.20 6.48
CA ILE A 677 -18.68 -42.07 7.73
C ILE A 677 -17.28 -42.61 7.44
N LEU A 678 -16.29 -41.72 7.41
CA LEU A 678 -14.92 -42.05 7.07
C LEU A 678 -14.31 -42.96 8.13
N THR A 679 -13.50 -43.91 7.68
CA THR A 679 -12.68 -44.74 8.57
C THR A 679 -11.60 -43.90 9.24
N ARG A 680 -11.09 -44.35 10.40
CA ARG A 680 -10.21 -43.59 11.32
C ARG A 680 -8.91 -43.04 10.68
N ASP A 681 -8.51 -43.52 9.51
CA ASP A 681 -7.30 -43.09 8.77
C ASP A 681 -7.54 -41.95 7.75
N GLU A 682 -8.79 -41.50 7.54
CA GLU A 682 -9.18 -40.52 6.50
C GLU A 682 -9.79 -39.22 7.09
N MET A 683 -9.37 -38.77 8.26
CA MET A 683 -9.88 -37.54 8.90
C MET A 683 -9.42 -36.26 8.18
N MET A 684 -10.02 -35.95 7.02
CA MET A 684 -9.98 -34.61 6.41
C MET A 684 -11.33 -33.92 6.57
N SER A 685 -11.32 -32.68 7.05
CA SER A 685 -12.55 -31.86 7.18
C SER A 685 -13.15 -31.52 5.81
N LEU A 686 -14.42 -31.11 5.78
CA LEU A 686 -15.07 -30.64 4.55
C LEU A 686 -14.29 -29.49 3.90
N ASP A 687 -13.84 -28.53 4.71
CA ASP A 687 -13.06 -27.38 4.27
C ASP A 687 -11.71 -27.76 3.68
N GLU A 688 -11.04 -28.73 4.32
CA GLU A 688 -9.81 -29.30 3.81
C GLU A 688 -9.99 -30.01 2.47
N ARG A 689 -11.14 -30.64 2.22
CA ARG A 689 -11.47 -31.22 0.91
C ARG A 689 -11.75 -30.12 -0.11
N LEU A 690 -12.67 -29.20 0.19
CA LEU A 690 -13.07 -28.11 -0.71
C LEU A 690 -11.87 -27.24 -1.13
N ALA A 691 -10.94 -26.96 -0.22
CA ALA A 691 -9.73 -26.18 -0.50
C ALA A 691 -8.76 -26.88 -1.48
N ARG A 692 -8.84 -28.21 -1.63
CA ARG A 692 -8.02 -28.99 -2.56
C ARG A 692 -8.62 -29.09 -3.96
N LEU A 693 -9.92 -28.82 -4.11
CA LEU A 693 -10.65 -28.92 -5.38
C LEU A 693 -10.30 -27.76 -6.32
N SER A 694 -10.06 -28.06 -7.58
CA SER A 694 -9.65 -27.08 -8.59
C SER A 694 -10.78 -26.15 -9.06
N PHE A 695 -12.02 -26.54 -8.82
CA PHE A 695 -13.20 -25.82 -9.30
C PHE A 695 -13.64 -24.69 -8.38
N LEU A 696 -13.12 -24.67 -7.14
CA LEU A 696 -13.48 -23.70 -6.13
C LEU A 696 -12.27 -22.85 -5.75
N ARG A 697 -12.54 -21.61 -5.35
CA ARG A 697 -11.58 -20.74 -4.68
C ARG A 697 -12.17 -20.36 -3.33
N THR A 698 -11.29 -20.23 -2.34
CA THR A 698 -11.67 -19.65 -1.05
C THR A 698 -11.36 -18.16 -1.05
N THR A 699 -12.26 -17.37 -0.49
CA THR A 699 -11.99 -15.95 -0.22
C THR A 699 -11.00 -15.78 0.94
N ASP A 700 -10.89 -16.75 1.85
CA ASP A 700 -10.29 -16.52 3.16
C ASP A 700 -9.18 -17.56 3.46
N SER A 701 -8.00 -17.38 2.85
CA SER A 701 -6.85 -18.25 3.13
C SER A 701 -6.29 -18.09 4.55
N LEU A 702 -6.60 -16.97 5.21
CA LEU A 702 -6.10 -16.57 6.52
C LEU A 702 -7.10 -16.80 7.67
N SER A 703 -8.37 -17.14 7.39
CA SER A 703 -9.34 -17.47 8.43
C SER A 703 -9.23 -18.93 8.87
N ASN A 704 -9.77 -19.23 10.06
CA ASN A 704 -10.02 -20.60 10.49
C ASN A 704 -10.79 -21.35 9.40
N ALA A 705 -10.46 -22.63 9.19
CA ALA A 705 -11.03 -23.43 8.10
C ALA A 705 -12.57 -23.37 8.08
N GLU A 706 -13.19 -23.32 9.26
CA GLU A 706 -14.64 -23.30 9.47
C GLU A 706 -15.33 -22.03 8.96
N ASP A 707 -14.64 -20.88 8.86
CA ASP A 707 -15.25 -19.59 8.46
C ASP A 707 -15.08 -19.27 6.97
N ARG A 708 -14.50 -20.18 6.19
CA ARG A 708 -14.18 -19.94 4.78
C ARG A 708 -15.43 -19.89 3.92
N ASN A 709 -15.53 -18.87 3.07
CA ASN A 709 -16.46 -18.88 1.95
C ASN A 709 -15.76 -19.46 0.70
N TYR A 710 -16.53 -20.18 -0.11
CA TYR A 710 -16.06 -20.74 -1.39
C TYR A 710 -16.89 -20.21 -2.54
N HIS A 711 -16.29 -20.07 -3.71
CA HIS A 711 -17.01 -19.78 -4.95
C HIS A 711 -16.38 -20.52 -6.12
N PHE A 712 -17.13 -20.72 -7.19
CA PHE A 712 -16.60 -21.34 -8.40
C PHE A 712 -15.53 -20.45 -9.06
N ILE A 713 -14.51 -21.08 -9.67
CA ILE A 713 -13.46 -20.38 -10.44
C ILE A 713 -14.04 -19.53 -11.57
N HIS A 714 -15.19 -19.95 -12.11
CA HIS A 714 -15.97 -19.23 -13.10
C HIS A 714 -17.42 -19.73 -13.09
N LEU A 715 -18.37 -18.84 -13.41
CA LEU A 715 -19.81 -19.15 -13.41
C LEU A 715 -20.16 -20.34 -14.34
N THR A 716 -19.46 -20.51 -15.45
CA THR A 716 -19.73 -21.64 -16.36
C THR A 716 -19.39 -23.00 -15.78
N PHE A 717 -18.46 -23.10 -14.82
CA PHE A 717 -18.27 -24.36 -14.09
C PHE A 717 -19.44 -24.62 -13.14
N GLN A 718 -19.98 -23.59 -12.51
CA GLN A 718 -21.21 -23.70 -11.72
C GLN A 718 -22.38 -24.15 -12.63
N GLU A 719 -22.57 -23.53 -13.79
CA GLU A 719 -23.63 -23.91 -14.74
C GLU A 719 -23.45 -25.35 -15.26
N TYR A 720 -22.20 -25.77 -15.53
CA TYR A 720 -21.88 -27.13 -15.97
C TYR A 720 -22.18 -28.18 -14.89
N PHE A 721 -21.72 -27.99 -13.65
CA PHE A 721 -21.99 -28.93 -12.57
C PHE A 721 -23.48 -28.94 -12.16
N ALA A 722 -24.16 -27.81 -12.28
CA ALA A 722 -25.61 -27.74 -12.10
C ALA A 722 -26.36 -28.55 -13.19
N ALA A 723 -25.89 -28.50 -14.44
CA ALA A 723 -26.43 -29.33 -15.53
C ALA A 723 -26.20 -30.83 -15.27
N ARG A 724 -25.01 -31.21 -14.79
CA ARG A 724 -24.72 -32.61 -14.41
C ARG A 724 -25.62 -33.10 -13.29
N TYR A 725 -25.84 -32.27 -12.26
CA TYR A 725 -26.79 -32.57 -11.19
C TYR A 725 -28.19 -32.81 -11.75
N PHE A 726 -28.68 -31.88 -12.57
CA PHE A 726 -30.01 -31.95 -13.17
C PHE A 726 -30.21 -33.24 -13.99
N VAL A 727 -29.28 -33.55 -14.89
CA VAL A 727 -29.33 -34.76 -15.72
C VAL A 727 -29.27 -36.02 -14.86
N ARG A 728 -28.42 -36.07 -13.82
CA ARG A 728 -28.37 -37.22 -12.91
C ARG A 728 -29.69 -37.45 -12.18
N GLN A 729 -30.30 -36.38 -11.63
CA GLN A 729 -31.59 -36.53 -10.92
C GLN A 729 -32.70 -36.96 -11.88
N TRP A 730 -32.69 -36.46 -13.11
CA TRP A 730 -33.59 -36.91 -14.17
C TRP A 730 -33.45 -38.41 -14.45
N GLN A 731 -32.22 -38.90 -14.63
CA GLN A 731 -31.94 -40.31 -14.92
C GLN A 731 -32.29 -41.24 -13.76
N ASP A 732 -32.01 -40.79 -12.54
CA ASP A 732 -32.31 -41.53 -11.31
C ASP A 732 -33.82 -41.48 -10.95
N ALA A 733 -34.65 -40.76 -11.73
CA ALA A 733 -36.04 -40.46 -11.42
C ALA A 733 -36.23 -39.90 -10.01
N LYS A 734 -35.28 -39.06 -9.59
CA LYS A 734 -35.25 -38.39 -8.29
C LYS A 734 -35.63 -36.93 -8.45
N PRO A 735 -36.28 -36.34 -7.45
CA PRO A 735 -36.58 -34.93 -7.51
C PRO A 735 -35.34 -34.06 -7.32
N LEU A 736 -35.45 -32.81 -7.76
CA LEU A 736 -34.46 -31.78 -7.47
C LEU A 736 -34.64 -31.32 -6.01
N GLU A 737 -33.65 -31.62 -5.18
CA GLU A 737 -33.58 -31.12 -3.80
C GLU A 737 -33.24 -29.61 -3.78
N HIS A 738 -34.03 -28.82 -3.05
CA HIS A 738 -33.84 -27.37 -2.92
C HIS A 738 -33.50 -26.99 -1.48
N LEU A 739 -32.37 -26.29 -1.31
CA LEU A 739 -31.80 -26.03 0.02
C LEU A 739 -32.07 -24.62 0.56
N PHE A 740 -32.39 -23.67 -0.32
CA PHE A 740 -32.56 -22.26 0.05
C PHE A 740 -33.97 -21.79 -0.35
N SER A 741 -34.85 -21.64 0.64
CA SER A 741 -36.16 -21.02 0.43
C SER A 741 -35.99 -19.57 -0.01
N ASN A 742 -36.60 -19.18 -1.12
CA ASN A 742 -36.70 -17.77 -1.48
C ASN A 742 -37.56 -17.06 -0.43
N ARG A 743 -37.05 -15.99 0.19
CA ARG A 743 -37.79 -15.20 1.19
C ARG A 743 -39.05 -14.52 0.63
N GLU A 744 -39.26 -14.54 -0.69
CA GLU A 744 -40.32 -13.78 -1.35
C GLU A 744 -41.53 -14.61 -1.81
N ASN A 745 -41.47 -15.94 -1.88
CA ASN A 745 -42.59 -16.76 -2.36
C ASN A 745 -42.82 -17.99 -1.46
N MET A 746 -43.96 -17.99 -0.75
CA MET A 746 -44.42 -19.07 0.15
C MET A 746 -45.01 -20.29 -0.57
N ASP A 747 -45.11 -20.28 -1.91
CA ASP A 747 -45.79 -21.29 -2.74
C ASP A 747 -44.84 -22.20 -3.56
N ASP A 748 -43.53 -22.13 -3.33
CA ASP A 748 -42.56 -22.96 -4.08
C ASP A 748 -42.34 -24.29 -3.32
N ASP A 749 -43.03 -25.34 -3.77
CA ASP A 749 -42.96 -26.70 -3.21
C ASP A 749 -41.52 -27.19 -2.99
N ILE A 750 -41.33 -27.91 -1.88
CA ILE A 750 -40.06 -28.35 -1.27
C ILE A 750 -39.24 -29.29 -2.20
N VAL A 751 -39.87 -29.85 -3.23
CA VAL A 751 -39.35 -30.92 -4.08
C VAL A 751 -39.92 -30.72 -5.49
N THR A 752 -39.09 -30.45 -6.50
CA THR A 752 -39.56 -30.26 -7.88
C THR A 752 -39.04 -31.38 -8.78
N ASP A 753 -39.94 -32.02 -9.52
CA ASP A 753 -39.59 -32.95 -10.58
C ASP A 753 -38.72 -32.24 -11.65
N PRO A 754 -37.62 -32.86 -12.15
CA PRO A 754 -36.75 -32.25 -13.16
C PRO A 754 -37.47 -31.79 -14.43
N LYS A 755 -38.48 -32.52 -14.90
CA LYS A 755 -39.25 -32.17 -16.11
C LYS A 755 -40.10 -30.92 -15.86
N VAL A 756 -40.76 -30.86 -14.70
CA VAL A 756 -41.54 -29.68 -14.27
C VAL A 756 -40.64 -28.45 -14.13
N PHE A 757 -39.43 -28.63 -13.58
CA PHE A 757 -38.47 -27.53 -13.47
C PHE A 757 -38.03 -27.01 -14.84
N LEU A 758 -37.74 -27.90 -15.79
CA LEU A 758 -37.43 -27.53 -17.18
C LEU A 758 -38.59 -26.74 -17.80
N GLN A 759 -39.83 -27.23 -17.68
CA GLN A 759 -41.00 -26.52 -18.23
C GLN A 759 -41.15 -25.10 -17.70
N LYS A 760 -40.98 -24.93 -16.38
CA LYS A 760 -41.09 -23.63 -15.72
C LYS A 760 -39.97 -22.66 -16.13
N HIS A 761 -38.77 -23.18 -16.42
CA HIS A 761 -37.55 -22.35 -16.51
C HIS A 761 -36.83 -22.38 -17.87
N LYS A 762 -37.34 -23.10 -18.88
CA LYS A 762 -36.69 -23.22 -20.21
C LYS A 762 -36.40 -21.87 -20.89
N TYR A 763 -37.23 -20.85 -20.71
CA TYR A 763 -36.98 -19.49 -21.25
C TYR A 763 -36.37 -18.51 -20.25
N THR A 764 -36.09 -18.95 -19.02
CA THR A 764 -35.47 -18.08 -18.03
C THR A 764 -34.01 -17.88 -18.39
N ALA A 765 -33.64 -16.62 -18.65
CA ALA A 765 -32.32 -16.21 -19.09
C ALA A 765 -31.15 -16.84 -18.30
N ARG A 766 -31.29 -16.97 -16.96
CA ARG A 766 -30.28 -17.51 -16.05
C ARG A 766 -29.86 -18.96 -16.37
N TYR A 767 -30.77 -19.79 -16.89
CA TYR A 767 -30.50 -21.22 -17.09
C TYR A 767 -30.06 -21.59 -18.52
N ASP A 768 -29.96 -20.63 -19.44
CA ASP A 768 -29.58 -20.86 -20.84
C ASP A 768 -28.27 -21.66 -21.01
N ILE A 769 -27.22 -21.36 -20.25
CA ILE A 769 -25.97 -22.13 -20.31
C ILE A 769 -26.13 -23.52 -19.71
N LEU A 770 -26.91 -23.64 -18.63
CA LEU A 770 -27.25 -24.93 -18.04
C LEU A 770 -27.97 -25.82 -19.06
N TRP A 771 -28.92 -25.28 -19.82
CA TRP A 771 -29.64 -26.05 -20.85
C TRP A 771 -28.74 -26.51 -21.99
N ARG A 772 -27.76 -25.70 -22.41
CA ARG A 772 -26.77 -26.14 -23.42
C ARG A 772 -25.89 -27.28 -22.92
N PHE A 773 -25.46 -27.21 -21.66
CA PHE A 773 -24.73 -28.32 -21.06
C PHE A 773 -25.60 -29.56 -20.91
N ALA A 774 -26.84 -29.40 -20.43
CA ALA A 774 -27.80 -30.49 -20.28
C ALA A 774 -28.07 -31.19 -21.62
N ALA A 775 -28.26 -30.45 -22.70
CA ALA A 775 -28.46 -31.02 -24.05
C ALA A 775 -27.30 -31.95 -24.45
N GLY A 776 -26.05 -31.50 -24.30
CA GLY A 776 -24.88 -32.32 -24.62
C GLY A 776 -24.72 -33.53 -23.69
N LEU A 777 -25.10 -33.40 -22.41
CA LEU A 777 -25.08 -34.50 -21.45
C LEU A 777 -26.18 -35.53 -21.74
N PHE A 778 -27.37 -35.11 -22.17
CA PHE A 778 -28.46 -35.98 -22.58
C PHE A 778 -28.15 -36.71 -23.90
N ASP A 779 -27.46 -36.05 -24.83
CA ASP A 779 -26.97 -36.69 -26.06
C ASP A 779 -26.00 -37.84 -25.75
N ALA A 780 -25.05 -37.62 -24.83
CA ALA A 780 -24.07 -38.62 -24.43
C ALA A 780 -24.69 -39.90 -23.80
N VAL A 781 -25.91 -39.80 -23.26
CA VAL A 781 -26.65 -40.91 -22.63
C VAL A 781 -27.83 -41.40 -23.49
N GLY A 782 -27.98 -40.89 -24.71
CA GLY A 782 -29.01 -41.31 -25.65
C GLY A 782 -30.44 -40.83 -25.32
N GLN A 783 -30.58 -39.77 -24.52
CA GLN A 783 -31.86 -39.20 -24.09
C GLN A 783 -32.12 -37.78 -24.63
N ALA A 784 -31.37 -37.35 -25.65
CA ALA A 784 -31.55 -36.03 -26.26
C ALA A 784 -32.97 -35.80 -26.80
N ASN A 785 -33.57 -36.82 -27.42
CA ASN A 785 -34.93 -36.70 -27.97
C ASN A 785 -35.97 -36.43 -26.87
N GLU A 786 -35.91 -37.17 -25.76
CA GLU A 786 -36.83 -36.98 -24.63
C GLU A 786 -36.71 -35.56 -24.03
N PHE A 787 -35.48 -35.03 -23.97
CA PHE A 787 -35.25 -33.66 -23.52
C PHE A 787 -35.83 -32.61 -24.49
N ILE A 788 -35.66 -32.81 -25.81
CA ILE A 788 -36.20 -31.94 -26.85
C ILE A 788 -37.73 -31.96 -26.85
N ASP A 789 -38.35 -33.15 -26.75
CA ASP A 789 -39.80 -33.32 -26.72
C ASP A 789 -40.44 -32.47 -25.60
N ILE A 790 -39.80 -32.42 -24.43
CA ILE A 790 -40.27 -31.62 -23.29
C ILE A 790 -40.02 -30.13 -23.51
N ILE A 791 -38.96 -29.73 -24.22
CA ILE A 791 -38.79 -28.33 -24.62
C ILE A 791 -39.93 -27.88 -25.55
N GLU A 792 -40.39 -28.75 -26.44
CA GLU A 792 -41.46 -28.51 -27.42
C GLU A 792 -42.88 -28.47 -26.83
N GLU A 793 -43.07 -28.95 -25.60
CA GLU A 793 -44.35 -28.83 -24.87
C GLU A 793 -44.66 -27.38 -24.43
N GLU A 794 -45.89 -27.10 -23.98
CA GLU A 794 -46.23 -25.78 -23.44
C GLU A 794 -45.54 -25.50 -22.09
N PRO A 795 -45.08 -24.26 -21.81
CA PRO A 795 -45.29 -23.03 -22.59
C PRO A 795 -44.33 -22.89 -23.79
N LEU A 796 -44.80 -22.26 -24.88
CA LEU A 796 -43.99 -21.99 -26.09
C LEU A 796 -43.49 -20.54 -26.14
N ASP A 797 -42.28 -20.31 -26.68
CA ASP A 797 -41.79 -18.96 -26.99
C ASP A 797 -42.54 -18.42 -28.20
N ILE A 798 -43.54 -17.58 -27.96
CA ILE A 798 -44.39 -16.98 -29.00
C ILE A 798 -43.57 -16.17 -30.00
N LEU A 799 -42.41 -15.62 -29.59
CA LEU A 799 -41.55 -14.84 -30.47
C LEU A 799 -40.65 -15.73 -31.33
N GLY A 800 -40.22 -16.90 -30.83
CA GLY A 800 -39.46 -17.94 -31.53
C GLY A 800 -37.94 -18.01 -31.27
N PRO A 801 -37.16 -16.92 -31.14
CA PRO A 801 -35.70 -16.97 -31.09
C PRO A 801 -35.10 -17.72 -29.90
N THR A 802 -35.80 -17.82 -28.78
CA THR A 802 -35.27 -18.55 -27.60
C THR A 802 -35.51 -20.03 -27.77
N HIS A 803 -36.67 -20.41 -28.32
CA HIS A 803 -37.01 -21.79 -28.60
C HIS A 803 -36.09 -22.40 -29.65
N GLN A 804 -35.86 -21.73 -30.79
CA GLN A 804 -34.90 -22.14 -31.84
C GLN A 804 -33.43 -22.24 -31.41
N ARG A 805 -33.09 -21.84 -30.19
CA ARG A 805 -31.74 -21.97 -29.63
C ARG A 805 -31.63 -23.14 -28.66
N LEU A 806 -32.76 -23.61 -28.15
CA LEU A 806 -32.88 -24.75 -27.24
C LEU A 806 -33.16 -26.04 -28.01
N THR A 807 -33.92 -25.94 -29.11
CA THR A 807 -34.05 -26.93 -30.18
C THR A 807 -32.97 -26.75 -31.23
#